data_AF-A0A7Z3C123-F1
#
_entry.id   AF-A0A7Z3C123-F1
#
_cell.length_a   1.000
_cell.length_b   1.000
_cell.length_c   1.000
_cell.angle_alpha   90.00
_cell.angle_beta   90.00
_cell.angle_gamma   90.00
#
_symmetry.space_group_name_H-M   'P 1'
#
loop_
_entity.id
_entity.type
_entity.pdbx_description
1 polymer ?
#
loop_
_entity_poly.entity_id
_entity_poly.type
_entity_poly.pdbx_seq_one_letter_code
_entity_poly.pdbx_strand_id
1 'polypeptide(L)'
;MSIHVALHHVTHYRYDRAVELGPQIVRLRPAAHSRTRILSYSLKVSPEQHFINWQQDPQGNYLARLVFPEKTAELRIEVDLLAEMAVFNPFDFFLEPYAEKIPFAYAADERKELAPYLETLPLTPTFKAYLDAIDRTPLPAVDFLVALNQRLSEDINYLIRMEPGVQTPEHTLEHASGSCRDSAWLLVQLLRNLGLAARFVSGYLIQLTADVKSLDGPSGTEVDFTDLHAWCEVYLPGAGWIGLDATSGLFAGEGHIPLACSPDPSSAAPISGLVEPCECEFSHEMSVERVWEAPRVTKPYTDEQWLAIQALGRQIDADLLEGDVRLTMGGEPTFVSIDDPDGAEWNTAALGPDKRRLSAELFQRMRKHYAPKGLVHFGQGKWYPGEQLPRWSLNCYWRRDGVPIWHNNALIADEQQDYGADGALAGRFLASVAERLKLPTRFVFPAYEDNFYYLWREGALPSNVSAEDSRLEEPLERARLRKVFSQGLDKIIGQVLPLARTAKGDQWQSGRWYLRDEHCRLVPGDSPLGYRLPLGSQPWVKATEYPFIHPNDPNQDFPELPETTQLNDHREPAPVDERAPKIDESADWLTRTAFCAEAREGRLYLFMPPLERVEDYLELVAAIEATAEELHCPVLLEGYEPPSDPRLSNFRITPDPGVIEVNVQPSATWDELVERTEFLYEEARQTRLSTEKFMIDGRHTGTGGGNHFVLGGATPADSPFLRRPDLLRSLISYWHNHPSLSYLFSGLFIGPTSQAPRVDEARNDALYELEIAFAQMPAPGEECAPWLVDRLLRNLLIDVTGNTHRAEFCIDKLYSPDGATGRLGLLELRAFEMPPHARMSLAQQLLLRALVARFWREPYAPPKLARWGTELHDRFLLPHFIEQDFADVIVELNNAGYPLRAEWFAAHLEFRFPKVGDYAVNGIELELRQALEPWHVLGEEGAAGGTVRYVDSSLERLQVKLTGLPPQRYLLTCNGIPVPLQPTGRVGEFVAGVRFRAWQPANCLQPTIPVHAPLVFDLLDTWMQRSLGGCQYHVAHPGGRNYETLPVNANEAESRRMARFFRIGHTPGKLPIPNVETNDELPMTLDLRRF
;
A
#
# COMPACT_ATOMS: atom_id res chain seq x y z
N MET A 1 16.51 3.43 -2.29
CA MET A 1 16.76 4.59 -3.15
C MET A 1 17.78 5.44 -2.46
N SER A 2 18.95 5.61 -3.07
CA SER A 2 20.03 6.35 -2.44
C SER A 2 19.80 7.85 -2.50
N ILE A 3 20.15 8.54 -1.42
CA ILE A 3 20.30 9.99 -1.36
C ILE A 3 21.79 10.29 -1.35
N HIS A 4 22.25 11.17 -2.24
CA HIS A 4 23.62 11.65 -2.17
C HIS A 4 23.66 12.92 -1.32
N VAL A 5 24.49 12.89 -0.28
CA VAL A 5 24.67 14.01 0.64
C VAL A 5 26.09 14.54 0.56
N ALA A 6 26.22 15.84 0.45
CA ALA A 6 27.48 16.54 0.64
C ALA A 6 27.59 16.96 2.10
N LEU A 7 28.64 16.52 2.79
CA LEU A 7 28.99 16.99 4.13
C LEU A 7 30.22 17.88 4.03
N HIS A 8 30.10 19.06 4.66
CA HIS A 8 31.16 20.03 4.84
C HIS A 8 31.52 20.10 6.32
N HIS A 9 32.81 20.01 6.65
CA HIS A 9 33.32 20.11 8.00
C HIS A 9 34.54 21.03 8.04
N VAL A 10 34.46 22.09 8.84
CA VAL A 10 35.59 22.94 9.19
C VAL A 10 35.89 22.86 10.68
N THR A 11 37.15 22.62 11.02
CA THR A 11 37.68 22.85 12.36
C THR A 11 38.77 23.93 12.28
N HIS A 12 38.61 25.01 13.04
CA HIS A 12 39.51 26.17 13.00
C HIS A 12 39.99 26.55 14.39
N TYR A 13 41.30 26.43 14.58
CA TYR A 13 42.03 26.92 15.74
C TYR A 13 42.70 28.24 15.37
N ARG A 14 42.39 29.31 16.11
CA ARG A 14 43.03 30.62 15.97
C ARG A 14 43.81 30.92 17.23
N TYR A 15 45.11 31.16 17.07
CA TYR A 15 46.01 31.41 18.17
C TYR A 15 46.16 32.93 18.37
N ASP A 16 46.32 33.35 19.61
CA ASP A 16 46.55 34.75 19.99
C ASP A 16 47.85 35.35 19.41
N ARG A 17 48.77 34.49 18.97
CA ARG A 17 50.06 34.82 18.35
C ARG A 17 50.51 33.72 17.39
N ALA A 18 51.58 33.98 16.63
CA ALA A 18 52.23 32.93 15.86
C ALA A 18 52.90 31.90 16.79
N VAL A 19 52.49 30.63 16.67
CA VAL A 19 52.95 29.49 17.49
C VAL A 19 53.63 28.43 16.64
N GLU A 20 54.53 27.69 17.26
CA GLU A 20 55.06 26.47 16.67
C GLU A 20 54.05 25.33 16.81
N LEU A 21 53.68 24.72 15.68
CA LEU A 21 52.88 23.50 15.64
C LEU A 21 53.83 22.30 15.51
N GLY A 22 53.84 21.42 16.52
CA GLY A 22 54.44 20.10 16.37
C GLY A 22 53.64 19.24 15.39
N PRO A 23 54.04 17.97 15.18
CA PRO A 23 53.31 17.07 14.30
C PRO A 23 51.83 16.95 14.71
N GLN A 24 50.93 17.22 13.77
CA GLN A 24 49.50 17.04 13.93
C GLN A 24 49.06 15.75 13.25
N ILE A 25 48.05 15.11 13.80
CA ILE A 25 47.42 13.91 13.25
C ILE A 25 45.95 14.21 13.05
N VAL A 26 45.47 14.03 11.82
CA VAL A 26 44.07 14.23 11.42
C VAL A 26 43.48 12.89 10.98
N ARG A 27 42.40 12.47 11.63
CA ARG A 27 41.66 11.21 11.40
C ARG A 27 40.25 11.48 10.88
N LEU A 28 40.12 12.38 9.91
CA LEU A 28 38.84 12.80 9.35
C LEU A 28 38.49 12.15 8.00
N ARG A 29 39.25 11.11 7.61
CA ARG A 29 38.98 10.34 6.40
C ARG A 29 38.16 9.09 6.77
N PRO A 30 37.01 8.83 6.12
CA PRO A 30 36.22 7.63 6.35
C PRO A 30 37.03 6.34 6.28
N ALA A 31 36.74 5.42 7.22
CA ALA A 31 37.41 4.14 7.33
C ALA A 31 37.08 3.25 6.12
N ALA A 32 38.03 2.40 5.73
CA ALA A 32 37.88 1.52 4.56
C ALA A 32 36.71 0.53 4.66
N HIS A 33 36.27 0.22 5.88
CA HIS A 33 35.17 -0.69 6.18
C HIS A 33 33.83 0.02 6.38
N SER A 34 33.75 1.34 6.11
CA SER A 34 32.48 2.07 6.11
C SER A 34 31.48 1.38 5.19
N ARG A 35 30.29 1.05 5.73
CA ARG A 35 29.19 0.49 4.94
C ARG A 35 28.59 1.54 4.00
N THR A 36 28.50 2.78 4.47
CA THR A 36 28.10 3.93 3.66
C THR A 36 29.20 4.22 2.64
N ARG A 37 28.82 4.25 1.36
CA ARG A 37 29.76 4.43 0.26
C ARG A 37 30.13 5.90 0.12
N ILE A 38 31.44 6.16 0.15
CA ILE A 38 31.99 7.50 -0.04
C ILE A 38 32.37 7.68 -1.50
N LEU A 39 31.64 8.57 -2.19
CA LEU A 39 31.80 8.87 -3.61
C LEU A 39 32.94 9.86 -3.86
N SER A 40 33.17 10.79 -2.95
CA SER A 40 34.25 11.78 -3.01
C SER A 40 34.71 12.17 -1.61
N TYR A 41 36.00 12.52 -1.49
CA TYR A 41 36.62 13.02 -0.26
C TYR A 41 37.70 14.06 -0.60
N SER A 42 37.68 15.18 0.11
CA SER A 42 38.67 16.25 0.04
C SER A 42 39.16 16.60 1.44
N LEU A 43 40.46 16.90 1.56
CA LEU A 43 41.07 17.44 2.77
C LEU A 43 41.89 18.67 2.38
N LYS A 44 41.52 19.83 2.93
CA LYS A 44 42.24 21.09 2.78
C LYS A 44 42.73 21.55 4.15
N VAL A 45 43.99 21.96 4.19
CA VAL A 45 44.70 22.33 5.42
C VAL A 45 45.33 23.70 5.23
N SER A 46 45.10 24.59 6.20
CA SER A 46 45.82 25.87 6.31
C SER A 46 46.60 25.90 7.63
N PRO A 47 47.86 26.40 7.63
CA PRO A 47 48.57 27.07 6.53
C PRO A 47 48.91 26.19 5.33
N GLU A 48 48.94 26.79 4.14
CA GLU A 48 49.22 26.07 2.88
C GLU A 48 50.62 25.43 2.86
N GLN A 49 51.60 26.05 3.52
CA GLN A 49 52.94 25.49 3.65
C GLN A 49 53.00 24.44 4.76
N HIS A 50 52.80 23.18 4.40
CA HIS A 50 52.95 22.03 5.30
C HIS A 50 53.40 20.78 4.55
N PHE A 51 53.90 19.80 5.30
CA PHE A 51 54.12 18.45 4.79
C PHE A 51 52.98 17.55 5.25
N ILE A 52 52.39 16.79 4.33
CA ILE A 52 51.38 15.77 4.63
C ILE A 52 51.94 14.37 4.33
N ASN A 53 51.78 13.46 5.28
CA ASN A 53 52.08 12.03 5.09
C ASN A 53 50.87 11.19 5.50
N TRP A 54 50.28 10.47 4.54
CA TRP A 54 49.17 9.56 4.79
C TRP A 54 49.68 8.22 5.32
N GLN A 55 49.10 7.75 6.42
CA GLN A 55 49.49 6.53 7.10
C GLN A 55 48.26 5.73 7.54
N GLN A 56 48.51 4.49 7.97
CA GLN A 56 47.57 3.70 8.76
C GLN A 56 48.14 3.47 10.15
N ASP A 57 47.31 3.58 11.17
CA ASP A 57 47.67 3.16 12.53
C ASP A 57 47.60 1.62 12.68
N PRO A 58 48.04 1.04 13.81
CA PRO A 58 47.98 -0.41 14.02
C PRO A 58 46.55 -1.00 13.99
N GLN A 59 45.51 -0.17 14.10
CA GLN A 59 44.11 -0.56 14.03
C GLN A 59 43.54 -0.45 12.60
N GLY A 60 44.35 0.03 11.64
CA GLY A 60 43.98 0.19 10.23
C GLY A 60 43.25 1.49 9.90
N ASN A 61 43.17 2.44 10.84
CA ASN A 61 42.52 3.74 10.60
C ASN A 61 43.39 4.61 9.71
N TYR A 62 42.77 5.36 8.80
CA TYR A 62 43.49 6.34 7.99
C TYR A 62 43.84 7.58 8.83
N LEU A 63 45.08 8.03 8.74
CA LEU A 63 45.51 9.28 9.37
C LEU A 63 46.42 10.09 8.44
N ALA A 64 46.20 11.40 8.42
CA ALA A 64 47.10 12.36 7.81
C ALA A 64 48.01 12.94 8.91
N ARG A 65 49.31 12.69 8.79
CA ARG A 65 50.32 13.30 9.68
C ARG A 65 50.84 14.57 9.03
N LEU A 66 50.54 15.72 9.64
CA LEU A 66 50.90 17.05 9.17
C LEU A 66 52.09 17.60 9.96
N VAL A 67 53.03 18.24 9.27
CA VAL A 67 54.17 18.94 9.89
C VAL A 67 54.28 20.32 9.28
N PHE A 68 54.33 21.34 10.13
CA PHE A 68 54.39 22.74 9.74
C PHE A 68 55.82 23.27 9.95
N PRO A 69 56.52 23.73 8.90
CA PRO A 69 57.89 24.24 9.02
C PRO A 69 57.97 25.65 9.62
N GLU A 70 56.90 26.45 9.49
CA GLU A 70 56.85 27.84 9.96
C GLU A 70 55.86 28.00 11.11
N LYS A 71 56.07 29.03 11.94
CA LYS A 71 55.10 29.42 12.97
C LYS A 71 53.83 29.98 12.31
N THR A 72 52.68 29.70 12.91
CA THR A 72 51.38 30.11 12.36
C THR A 72 50.47 30.69 13.43
N ALA A 73 49.57 31.59 13.02
CA ALA A 73 48.51 32.13 13.87
C ALA A 73 47.21 31.31 13.78
N GLU A 74 47.14 30.29 12.92
CA GLU A 74 45.97 29.43 12.80
C GLU A 74 46.31 28.01 12.35
N LEU A 75 45.40 27.08 12.66
CA LEU A 75 45.29 25.76 12.05
C LEU A 75 43.84 25.57 11.62
N ARG A 76 43.60 25.47 10.31
CA ARG A 76 42.27 25.23 9.73
C ARG A 76 42.27 23.91 8.95
N ILE A 77 41.39 23.01 9.34
CA ILE A 77 41.16 21.72 8.69
C ILE A 77 39.77 21.76 8.08
N GLU A 78 39.67 21.56 6.77
CA GLU A 78 38.44 21.59 5.99
C GLU A 78 38.30 20.25 5.26
N VAL A 79 37.16 19.60 5.43
CA VAL A 79 36.82 18.31 4.83
C VAL A 79 35.50 18.44 4.08
N ASP A 80 35.52 18.03 2.82
CA ASP A 80 34.31 17.82 2.03
C ASP A 80 34.19 16.33 1.70
N LEU A 81 33.00 15.77 1.88
CA LEU A 81 32.70 14.41 1.45
C LEU A 81 31.36 14.32 0.75
N LEU A 82 31.27 13.42 -0.23
CA LEU A 82 30.02 13.04 -0.87
C LEU A 82 29.72 11.58 -0.47
N ALA A 83 28.63 11.35 0.25
CA ALA A 83 28.22 10.03 0.71
C ALA A 83 26.92 9.58 0.05
N GLU A 84 26.84 8.29 -0.28
CA GLU A 84 25.62 7.63 -0.75
C GLU A 84 24.88 7.05 0.46
N MET A 85 23.83 7.75 0.91
CA MET A 85 22.95 7.35 2.00
C MET A 85 21.95 6.32 1.47
N ALA A 86 22.20 5.05 1.76
CA ALA A 86 21.35 3.95 1.35
C ALA A 86 21.11 3.05 2.57
N VAL A 87 19.85 2.64 2.78
CA VAL A 87 19.45 1.92 3.98
C VAL A 87 20.08 0.53 3.99
N PHE A 88 20.77 0.18 5.07
CA PHE A 88 21.17 -1.20 5.32
C PHE A 88 20.61 -1.69 6.66
N ASN A 89 20.32 -2.98 6.74
CA ASN A 89 19.83 -3.58 7.97
C ASN A 89 21.02 -3.79 8.94
N PRO A 90 21.05 -3.13 10.10
CA PRO A 90 22.16 -3.27 11.05
C PRO A 90 22.21 -4.68 11.68
N PHE A 91 21.12 -5.45 11.59
CA PHE A 91 20.99 -6.84 12.07
C PHE A 91 21.28 -7.89 11.00
N ASP A 92 21.81 -7.48 9.84
CA ASP A 92 22.07 -8.38 8.72
C ASP A 92 23.45 -9.03 8.80
N PHE A 93 23.56 -10.00 9.71
CA PHE A 93 24.75 -10.79 9.93
C PHE A 93 24.39 -12.16 10.53
N PHE A 94 25.35 -13.09 10.52
CA PHE A 94 25.22 -14.39 11.17
C PHE A 94 26.18 -14.47 12.35
N LEU A 95 25.82 -15.25 13.36
CA LEU A 95 26.66 -15.52 14.52
C LEU A 95 27.18 -16.95 14.47
N GLU A 96 28.36 -17.17 15.03
CA GLU A 96 28.81 -18.53 15.34
C GLU A 96 27.87 -19.16 16.37
N PRO A 97 27.58 -20.48 16.30
CA PRO A 97 26.61 -21.13 17.19
C PRO A 97 26.87 -20.94 18.69
N TYR A 98 28.14 -20.80 19.09
CA TYR A 98 28.51 -20.61 20.49
C TYR A 98 28.32 -19.17 20.98
N ALA A 99 28.11 -18.21 20.07
CA ALA A 99 27.94 -16.78 20.34
C ALA A 99 26.49 -16.30 20.12
N GLU A 100 25.56 -17.20 19.78
CA GLU A 100 24.13 -16.87 19.62
C GLU A 100 23.48 -16.33 20.90
N LYS A 101 24.05 -16.64 22.07
CA LYS A 101 23.57 -16.16 23.38
C LYS A 101 24.69 -15.52 24.19
N ILE A 102 24.34 -14.48 24.94
CA ILE A 102 25.25 -13.82 25.88
C ILE A 102 24.92 -14.29 27.30
N PRO A 103 25.92 -14.67 28.13
CA PRO A 103 27.36 -14.60 27.86
C PRO A 103 27.90 -15.79 27.05
N PHE A 104 28.94 -15.54 26.24
CA PHE A 104 29.76 -16.56 25.57
C PHE A 104 31.26 -16.31 25.84
N ALA A 105 32.12 -17.25 25.43
CA ALA A 105 33.57 -17.09 25.49
C ALA A 105 34.20 -17.21 24.10
N TYR A 106 35.10 -16.28 23.75
CA TYR A 106 35.88 -16.33 22.51
C TYR A 106 36.78 -17.56 22.43
N ALA A 107 36.99 -18.06 21.22
CA ALA A 107 38.02 -19.06 20.96
C ALA A 107 39.42 -18.54 21.35
N ALA A 108 40.34 -19.44 21.72
CA ALA A 108 41.63 -19.04 22.31
C ALA A 108 42.48 -18.14 21.38
N ASP A 109 42.52 -18.46 20.08
CA ASP A 109 43.27 -17.69 19.09
C ASP A 109 42.60 -16.33 18.83
N GLU A 110 41.27 -16.30 18.68
CA GLU A 110 40.51 -15.07 18.50
C GLU A 110 40.62 -14.15 19.72
N ARG A 111 40.56 -14.70 20.93
CA ARG A 111 40.77 -13.93 22.18
C ARG A 111 42.15 -13.26 22.23
N LYS A 112 43.18 -13.92 21.69
CA LYS A 112 44.53 -13.36 21.64
C LYS A 112 44.60 -12.16 20.69
N GLU A 113 43.92 -12.24 19.55
CA GLU A 113 43.83 -11.14 18.58
C GLU A 113 43.00 -9.97 19.12
N LEU A 114 41.95 -10.28 19.90
CA LEU A 114 41.05 -9.30 20.51
C LEU A 114 41.57 -8.71 21.83
N ALA A 115 42.75 -9.11 22.31
CA ALA A 115 43.24 -8.75 23.65
C ALA A 115 43.21 -7.24 23.97
N PRO A 116 43.63 -6.31 23.07
CA PRO A 116 43.54 -4.87 23.34
C PRO A 116 42.11 -4.36 23.53
N TYR A 117 41.13 -5.05 22.93
CA TYR A 117 39.72 -4.68 22.98
C TYR A 117 38.97 -5.33 24.16
N LEU A 118 39.66 -6.12 24.96
CA LEU A 118 39.17 -6.75 26.19
C LEU A 118 39.74 -6.08 27.45
N GLU A 119 40.59 -5.06 27.31
CA GLU A 119 41.22 -4.38 28.43
C GLU A 119 40.23 -3.51 29.21
N THR A 120 40.01 -3.87 30.48
CA THR A 120 39.07 -3.20 31.38
C THR A 120 39.74 -2.15 32.24
N LEU A 121 39.03 -1.05 32.47
CA LEU A 121 39.37 -0.12 33.55
C LEU A 121 39.07 -0.73 34.92
N PRO A 122 39.72 -0.26 36.00
CA PRO A 122 39.39 -0.67 37.36
C PRO A 122 37.92 -0.44 37.70
N LEU A 123 37.27 -1.42 38.35
CA LEU A 123 35.90 -1.29 38.83
C LEU A 123 35.81 -0.33 40.01
N THR A 124 35.17 0.81 39.79
CA THR A 124 34.82 1.82 40.78
C THR A 124 33.43 1.56 41.38
N PRO A 125 33.08 2.13 42.55
CA PRO A 125 31.87 1.74 43.29
C PRO A 125 30.56 1.86 42.50
N THR A 126 30.32 3.00 41.84
CA THR A 126 29.07 3.25 41.09
C THR A 126 29.03 2.42 39.82
N PHE A 127 30.15 2.36 39.10
CA PHE A 127 30.29 1.52 37.91
C PHE A 127 30.07 0.03 38.21
N LYS A 128 30.61 -0.47 39.33
CA LYS A 128 30.40 -1.85 39.77
C LYS A 128 28.93 -2.11 40.11
N ALA A 129 28.27 -1.20 40.83
CA ALA A 129 26.86 -1.35 41.17
C ALA A 129 25.97 -1.41 39.92
N TYR A 130 26.27 -0.58 38.91
CA TYR A 130 25.56 -0.60 37.63
C TYR A 130 25.79 -1.91 36.87
N LEU A 131 27.05 -2.38 36.79
CA LEU A 131 27.41 -3.65 36.16
C LEU A 131 26.77 -4.88 36.85
N ASP A 132 26.68 -4.87 38.18
CA ASP A 132 26.08 -5.94 38.98
C ASP A 132 24.54 -5.99 38.79
N ALA A 133 23.92 -4.89 38.36
CA ALA A 133 22.48 -4.80 38.08
C ALA A 133 22.08 -5.26 36.66
N ILE A 134 23.04 -5.73 35.84
CA ILE A 134 22.77 -6.28 34.51
C ILE A 134 22.48 -7.78 34.65
N ASP A 135 21.29 -8.22 34.24
CA ASP A 135 20.93 -9.64 34.22
C ASP A 135 21.84 -10.42 33.26
N ARG A 136 22.35 -11.56 33.71
CA ARG A 136 23.26 -12.43 32.95
C ARG A 136 22.60 -13.75 32.57
N THR A 137 21.28 -13.84 32.71
CA THR A 137 20.48 -14.95 32.18
C THR A 137 20.71 -15.04 30.68
N PRO A 138 21.05 -16.23 30.12
CA PRO A 138 21.35 -16.36 28.71
C PRO A 138 20.20 -15.91 27.80
N LEU A 139 20.41 -14.80 27.09
CA LEU A 139 19.51 -14.24 26.09
C LEU A 139 20.15 -14.31 24.70
N PRO A 140 19.37 -14.33 23.61
CA PRO A 140 19.89 -14.11 22.28
C PRO A 140 20.79 -12.86 22.25
N ALA A 141 21.95 -12.95 21.61
CA ALA A 141 22.98 -11.91 21.69
C ALA A 141 22.48 -10.54 21.22
N VAL A 142 21.67 -10.51 20.15
CA VAL A 142 21.06 -9.28 19.64
C VAL A 142 20.11 -8.67 20.66
N ASP A 143 19.19 -9.45 21.23
CA ASP A 143 18.23 -8.97 22.24
C ASP A 143 18.94 -8.42 23.47
N PHE A 144 19.99 -9.09 23.94
CA PHE A 144 20.80 -8.61 25.06
C PHE A 144 21.46 -7.26 24.75
N LEU A 145 22.06 -7.12 23.56
CA LEU A 145 22.72 -5.90 23.13
C LEU A 145 21.73 -4.74 22.94
N VAL A 146 20.56 -5.00 22.36
CA VAL A 146 19.48 -4.02 22.22
C VAL A 146 19.03 -3.54 23.60
N ALA A 147 18.73 -4.46 24.52
CA ALA A 147 18.27 -4.12 25.86
C ALA A 147 19.34 -3.34 26.66
N LEU A 148 20.62 -3.73 26.57
CA LEU A 148 21.71 -3.02 27.24
C LEU A 148 21.90 -1.60 26.69
N ASN A 149 21.84 -1.45 25.36
CA ASN A 149 22.02 -0.16 24.71
C ASN A 149 20.85 0.80 25.00
N GLN A 150 19.61 0.31 24.95
CA GLN A 150 18.41 1.08 25.31
C GLN A 150 18.43 1.53 26.76
N ARG A 151 18.76 0.61 27.68
CA ARG A 151 18.89 0.94 29.10
C ARG A 151 19.89 2.08 29.33
N LEU A 152 21.05 2.04 28.67
CA LEU A 152 22.05 3.09 28.82
C LEU A 152 21.57 4.44 28.27
N SER A 153 20.83 4.42 27.15
CA SER A 153 20.22 5.62 26.57
C SER A 153 19.13 6.21 27.47
N GLU A 154 18.40 5.39 28.22
CA GLU A 154 17.37 5.82 29.17
C GLU A 154 17.98 6.34 30.48
N ASP A 155 19.08 5.73 30.94
CA ASP A 155 19.73 6.03 32.21
C ASP A 155 20.66 7.27 32.14
N ILE A 156 21.17 7.64 30.96
CA ILE A 156 22.15 8.73 30.77
C ILE A 156 21.59 9.88 29.93
N ASN A 157 21.41 11.05 30.53
CA ASN A 157 20.95 12.24 29.82
C ASN A 157 22.03 12.80 28.88
N TYR A 158 21.69 13.02 27.62
CA TYR A 158 22.60 13.61 26.64
C TYR A 158 22.81 15.12 26.87
N LEU A 159 24.06 15.57 26.84
CA LEU A 159 24.44 16.98 26.88
C LEU A 159 25.66 17.29 25.98
N ILE A 160 25.68 18.51 25.43
CA ILE A 160 26.79 18.98 24.59
C ILE A 160 27.91 19.50 25.50
N ARG A 161 29.15 19.06 25.25
CA ARG A 161 30.32 19.41 26.06
C ARG A 161 31.46 19.94 25.22
N MET A 162 31.98 21.10 25.62
CA MET A 162 33.16 21.72 25.00
C MET A 162 34.46 21.35 25.71
N GLU A 163 34.41 20.77 26.92
CA GLU A 163 35.65 20.41 27.63
C GLU A 163 36.41 19.32 26.87
N PRO A 164 37.75 19.32 26.88
CA PRO A 164 38.52 18.26 26.26
C PRO A 164 38.45 16.95 27.06
N GLY A 165 38.60 15.82 26.36
CA GLY A 165 38.68 14.48 26.96
C GLY A 165 37.33 13.78 27.16
N VAL A 166 37.40 12.51 27.57
CA VAL A 166 36.24 11.63 27.81
C VAL A 166 36.08 11.39 29.31
N GLN A 167 34.85 11.42 29.82
CA GLN A 167 34.56 11.08 31.22
C GLN A 167 34.92 9.64 31.53
N THR A 168 35.24 9.37 32.79
CA THR A 168 35.34 8.00 33.28
C THR A 168 33.93 7.41 33.44
N PRO A 169 33.77 6.07 33.32
CA PRO A 169 32.49 5.40 33.58
C PRO A 169 31.84 5.79 34.92
N GLU A 170 32.66 5.95 35.97
CA GLU A 170 32.19 6.42 37.30
C GLU A 170 31.54 7.80 37.20
N HIS A 171 32.21 8.76 36.56
CA HIS A 171 31.73 10.14 36.51
C HIS A 171 30.46 10.26 35.67
N THR A 172 30.37 9.56 34.54
CA THR A 172 29.17 9.54 33.70
C THR A 172 27.96 8.98 34.46
N LEU A 173 28.15 7.91 35.24
CA LEU A 173 27.10 7.32 36.05
C LEU A 173 26.73 8.17 37.28
N GLU A 174 27.70 8.77 37.96
CA GLU A 174 27.46 9.69 39.10
C GLU A 174 26.62 10.90 38.69
N HIS A 175 26.85 11.44 37.48
CA HIS A 175 26.13 12.60 36.96
C HIS A 175 24.86 12.22 36.19
N ALA A 176 24.65 10.94 35.88
CA ALA A 176 23.60 10.43 34.99
C ALA A 176 23.47 11.26 33.71
N SER A 177 24.60 11.74 33.19
CA SER A 177 24.65 12.61 32.01
C SER A 177 26.04 12.65 31.37
N GLY A 178 26.07 12.87 30.06
CA GLY A 178 27.31 12.90 29.28
C GLY A 178 27.10 13.28 27.82
N SER A 179 28.20 13.51 27.11
CA SER A 179 28.23 13.66 25.65
C SER A 179 28.33 12.30 24.95
N CYS A 180 28.20 12.25 23.62
CA CYS A 180 28.25 10.99 22.85
C CYS A 180 29.50 10.14 23.14
N ARG A 181 30.68 10.79 23.24
CA ARG A 181 31.94 10.15 23.62
C ARG A 181 31.93 9.55 25.03
N ASP A 182 31.18 10.13 25.97
CA ASP A 182 31.13 9.66 27.35
C ASP A 182 30.27 8.38 27.42
N SER A 183 29.08 8.41 26.82
CA SER A 183 28.18 7.25 26.74
C SER A 183 28.78 6.09 25.95
N ALA A 184 29.46 6.38 24.82
CA ALA A 184 30.17 5.38 24.04
C ALA A 184 31.27 4.68 24.84
N TRP A 185 32.05 5.44 25.60
CA TRP A 185 33.12 4.87 26.42
C TRP A 185 32.61 4.06 27.61
N LEU A 186 31.52 4.52 28.25
CA LEU A 186 30.82 3.76 29.28
C LEU A 186 30.33 2.41 28.73
N LEU A 187 29.71 2.39 27.54
CA LEU A 187 29.26 1.16 26.90
C LEU A 187 30.42 0.22 26.55
N VAL A 188 31.53 0.74 26.00
CA VAL A 188 32.74 -0.05 25.74
C VAL A 188 33.22 -0.74 27.02
N GLN A 189 33.29 -0.01 28.13
CA GLN A 189 33.78 -0.57 29.39
C GLN A 189 32.79 -1.57 30.02
N LEU A 190 31.48 -1.37 29.86
CA LEU A 190 30.47 -2.35 30.27
C LEU A 190 30.65 -3.67 29.52
N LEU A 191 30.71 -3.62 28.19
CA LEU A 191 30.86 -4.80 27.34
C LEU A 191 32.16 -5.56 27.64
N ARG A 192 33.27 -4.85 27.84
CA ARG A 192 34.55 -5.48 28.23
C ARG A 192 34.47 -6.20 29.57
N ASN A 193 33.80 -5.61 30.56
CA ASN A 193 33.59 -6.27 31.86
C ASN A 193 32.59 -7.44 31.79
N LEU A 194 31.74 -7.48 30.77
CA LEU A 194 30.88 -8.63 30.43
C LEU A 194 31.61 -9.70 29.60
N GLY A 195 32.89 -9.49 29.29
CA GLY A 195 33.73 -10.44 28.55
C GLY A 195 33.64 -10.30 27.02
N LEU A 196 33.02 -9.24 26.52
CA LEU A 196 32.87 -8.95 25.10
C LEU A 196 33.92 -7.93 24.64
N ALA A 197 34.60 -8.21 23.54
CA ALA A 197 35.58 -7.31 22.95
C ALA A 197 34.85 -6.10 22.35
N ALA A 198 35.22 -4.90 22.80
CA ALA A 198 34.57 -3.66 22.39
C ALA A 198 35.60 -2.57 22.07
N ARG A 199 35.30 -1.70 21.10
CA ARG A 199 36.14 -0.58 20.67
C ARG A 199 35.36 0.72 20.61
N PHE A 200 36.07 1.82 20.82
CA PHE A 200 35.56 3.17 20.70
C PHE A 200 35.65 3.62 19.25
N VAL A 201 34.58 4.20 18.72
CA VAL A 201 34.54 4.73 17.36
C VAL A 201 34.31 6.22 17.39
N SER A 202 35.13 6.96 16.65
CA SER A 202 34.89 8.37 16.32
C SER A 202 34.56 8.46 14.83
N GLY A 203 33.50 9.19 14.51
CA GLY A 203 33.02 9.29 13.15
C GLY A 203 32.14 10.51 12.88
N TYR A 204 31.52 10.53 11.71
CA TYR A 204 30.41 11.44 11.43
C TYR A 204 29.08 10.73 11.70
N LEU A 205 28.11 11.48 12.21
CA LEU A 205 26.71 11.10 12.18
C LEU A 205 26.00 12.03 11.21
N ILE A 206 25.32 11.46 10.22
CA ILE A 206 24.40 12.17 9.34
C ILE A 206 22.99 11.68 9.65
N GLN A 207 22.09 12.60 9.98
CA GLN A 207 20.67 12.30 10.16
C GLN A 207 19.86 13.19 9.24
N LEU A 208 19.09 12.54 8.36
CA LEU A 208 18.19 13.20 7.43
C LEU A 208 16.79 13.23 8.02
N THR A 209 16.07 14.32 7.76
CA THR A 209 14.63 14.41 8.05
C THR A 209 13.88 13.36 7.26
N ALA A 210 13.08 12.55 7.95
CA ALA A 210 12.23 11.56 7.33
C ALA A 210 11.17 12.23 6.44
N ASP A 211 10.89 11.64 5.27
CA ASP A 211 9.86 12.17 4.37
C ASP A 211 8.44 12.06 4.97
N VAL A 212 8.21 11.00 5.76
CA VAL A 212 6.93 10.71 6.41
C VAL A 212 7.15 10.61 7.92
N LYS A 213 6.36 11.37 8.69
CA LYS A 213 6.39 11.29 10.16
C LYS A 213 5.81 9.97 10.64
N SER A 214 6.49 9.33 11.60
CA SER A 214 6.03 8.08 12.18
C SER A 214 4.68 8.28 12.88
N LEU A 215 3.81 7.27 12.82
CA LEU A 215 2.58 7.23 13.63
C LEU A 215 2.92 6.94 15.10
N ASP A 216 3.92 6.09 15.33
CA ASP A 216 4.40 5.69 16.66
C ASP A 216 5.89 5.99 16.84
N GLY A 217 6.28 6.48 18.02
CA GLY A 217 7.68 6.75 18.35
C GLY A 217 8.25 8.07 17.80
N PRO A 218 9.54 8.34 18.02
CA PRO A 218 10.17 9.60 17.60
C PRO A 218 10.34 9.67 16.08
N SER A 219 9.91 10.76 15.46
CA SER A 219 9.99 10.98 13.99
C SER A 219 11.40 11.34 13.48
N GLY A 220 12.44 11.14 14.30
CA GLY A 220 13.80 11.57 14.01
C GLY A 220 13.98 13.09 14.12
N THR A 221 14.91 13.63 13.33
CA THR A 221 15.24 15.06 13.32
C THR A 221 14.27 15.88 12.45
N GLU A 222 13.94 17.09 12.88
CA GLU A 222 13.10 18.03 12.10
C GLU A 222 13.88 18.72 10.96
N VAL A 223 15.21 18.67 10.99
CA VAL A 223 16.09 19.20 9.94
C VAL A 223 17.22 18.22 9.62
N ASP A 224 17.69 18.22 8.37
CA ASP A 224 18.91 17.50 8.02
C ASP A 224 20.07 18.09 8.82
N PHE A 225 20.81 17.23 9.52
CA PHE A 225 21.97 17.68 10.28
C PHE A 225 23.08 16.65 10.28
N THR A 226 24.27 17.13 10.62
CA THR A 226 25.44 16.30 10.80
C THR A 226 26.33 16.85 11.90
N ASP A 227 27.01 15.95 12.60
CA ASP A 227 27.99 16.30 13.63
C ASP A 227 29.11 15.25 13.69
N LEU A 228 30.21 15.60 14.35
CA LEU A 228 31.17 14.62 14.85
C LEU A 228 30.52 13.83 15.98
N HIS A 229 30.56 12.51 15.86
CA HIS A 229 29.89 11.61 16.78
C HIS A 229 30.81 10.50 17.26
N ALA A 230 30.42 9.86 18.35
CA ALA A 230 31.12 8.71 18.90
C ALA A 230 30.14 7.63 19.34
N TRP A 231 30.50 6.38 19.07
CA TRP A 231 29.71 5.20 19.43
C TRP A 231 30.61 4.02 19.81
N CYS A 232 30.00 2.93 20.26
CA CYS A 232 30.69 1.71 20.61
C CYS A 232 30.57 0.69 19.48
N GLU A 233 31.63 -0.06 19.18
CA GLU A 233 31.51 -1.29 18.39
C GLU A 233 31.87 -2.51 19.23
N VAL A 234 31.06 -3.57 19.14
CA VAL A 234 31.30 -4.87 19.77
C VAL A 234 31.66 -5.89 18.71
N TYR A 235 32.65 -6.74 18.99
CA TYR A 235 33.02 -7.84 18.10
C TYR A 235 32.23 -9.11 18.45
N LEU A 236 31.46 -9.59 17.48
CA LEU A 236 30.67 -10.81 17.58
C LEU A 236 31.19 -11.86 16.59
N PRO A 237 31.57 -13.07 17.05
CA PRO A 237 32.03 -14.14 16.16
C PRO A 237 30.99 -14.46 15.08
N GLY A 238 31.43 -14.52 13.82
CA GLY A 238 30.57 -14.68 12.64
C GLY A 238 30.10 -13.36 12.02
N ALA A 239 29.85 -12.33 12.84
CA ALA A 239 29.32 -11.04 12.38
C ALA A 239 30.39 -9.95 12.24
N GLY A 240 31.49 -10.05 12.99
CA GLY A 240 32.54 -9.04 13.06
C GLY A 240 32.18 -7.88 13.99
N TRP A 241 32.67 -6.67 13.67
CA TRP A 241 32.41 -5.46 14.47
C TRP A 241 31.03 -4.87 14.16
N ILE A 242 30.19 -4.74 15.18
CA ILE A 242 28.82 -4.22 15.10
C ILE A 242 28.69 -2.97 15.95
N GLY A 243 28.16 -1.89 15.39
CA GLY A 243 28.04 -0.59 16.05
C GLY A 243 26.77 -0.44 16.88
N LEU A 244 26.91 0.13 18.08
CA LEU A 244 25.86 0.50 19.03
C LEU A 244 26.03 1.96 19.44
N ASP A 245 24.96 2.73 19.24
CA ASP A 245 24.91 4.13 19.64
C ASP A 245 24.14 4.25 20.96
N ALA A 246 24.89 4.42 22.05
CA ALA A 246 24.36 4.58 23.40
C ALA A 246 23.58 5.88 23.61
N THR A 247 23.68 6.85 22.69
CA THR A 247 22.94 8.12 22.80
C THR A 247 21.51 8.02 22.29
N SER A 248 21.28 7.16 21.30
CA SER A 248 19.96 6.91 20.72
C SER A 248 19.33 5.61 21.19
N GLY A 249 20.11 4.71 21.79
CA GLY A 249 19.67 3.35 22.12
C GLY A 249 19.54 2.43 20.91
N LEU A 250 20.01 2.86 19.73
CA LEU A 250 19.90 2.13 18.47
C LEU A 250 21.24 1.53 18.02
N PHE A 251 21.18 0.56 17.12
CA PHE A 251 22.36 0.09 16.40
C PHE A 251 22.79 1.15 15.38
N ALA A 252 24.09 1.21 15.08
CA ALA A 252 24.64 2.14 14.10
C ALA A 252 24.11 1.81 12.69
N GLY A 253 23.51 2.81 12.03
CA GLY A 253 22.92 2.70 10.69
C GLY A 253 23.77 3.38 9.62
N GLU A 254 23.16 3.69 8.47
CA GLU A 254 23.80 4.36 7.33
C GLU A 254 24.30 5.78 7.62
N GLY A 255 23.72 6.43 8.63
CA GLY A 255 24.16 7.71 9.16
C GLY A 255 25.52 7.68 9.85
N HIS A 256 25.95 6.52 10.36
CA HIS A 256 27.16 6.38 11.16
C HIS A 256 28.36 6.06 10.27
N ILE A 257 29.15 7.08 9.92
CA ILE A 257 30.32 6.96 9.05
C ILE A 257 31.59 6.88 9.92
N PRO A 258 32.17 5.68 10.14
CA PRO A 258 33.35 5.54 10.99
C PRO A 258 34.56 6.24 10.35
N LEU A 259 35.31 6.99 11.16
CA LEU A 259 36.57 7.63 10.74
C LEU A 259 37.76 6.92 11.40
N ALA A 260 37.70 6.71 12.71
CA ALA A 260 38.70 5.99 13.49
C ALA A 260 38.07 5.09 14.56
N CYS A 261 38.48 3.82 14.59
CA CYS A 261 38.06 2.84 15.57
C CYS A 261 39.27 2.36 16.38
N SER A 262 39.24 2.49 17.70
CA SER A 262 40.38 2.18 18.57
C SER A 262 39.97 1.53 19.89
N PRO A 263 40.87 0.77 20.55
CA PRO A 263 40.62 0.27 21.89
C PRO A 263 40.61 1.39 22.96
N ASP A 264 41.22 2.54 22.70
CA ASP A 264 41.28 3.67 23.63
C ASP A 264 40.82 4.98 22.94
N PRO A 265 39.94 5.79 23.57
CA PRO A 265 39.39 7.00 22.96
C PRO A 265 40.45 8.02 22.53
N SER A 266 41.59 8.10 23.24
CA SER A 266 42.68 9.03 22.90
C SER A 266 43.28 8.75 21.53
N SER A 267 43.26 7.49 21.09
CA SER A 267 43.77 7.07 19.78
C SER A 267 42.76 7.29 18.65
N ALA A 268 41.49 7.55 18.97
CA ALA A 268 40.43 7.90 18.02
C ALA A 268 40.16 9.41 17.94
N ALA A 269 40.94 10.25 18.64
CA ALA A 269 40.77 11.70 18.59
C ALA A 269 40.82 12.21 17.12
N PRO A 270 39.81 12.99 16.67
CA PRO A 270 39.71 13.45 15.28
C PRO A 270 40.93 14.27 14.83
N ILE A 271 41.40 15.16 15.72
CA ILE A 271 42.62 15.94 15.56
C ILE A 271 43.42 15.86 16.86
N SER A 272 44.71 15.53 16.75
CA SER A 272 45.61 15.45 17.90
C SER A 272 47.02 15.90 17.51
N GLY A 273 47.71 16.64 18.37
CA GLY A 273 49.08 17.06 18.12
C GLY A 273 49.61 17.98 19.21
N LEU A 274 50.85 18.44 19.01
CA LEU A 274 51.52 19.33 19.96
C LEU A 274 51.41 20.78 19.49
N VAL A 275 51.07 21.69 20.40
CA VAL A 275 51.01 23.12 20.16
C VAL A 275 51.84 23.85 21.22
N GLU A 276 52.61 24.87 20.81
CA GLU A 276 53.29 25.77 21.75
C GLU A 276 52.24 26.41 22.68
N PRO A 277 52.49 26.55 24.00
CA PRO A 277 51.53 27.17 24.91
C PRO A 277 51.04 28.55 24.43
N CYS A 278 49.73 28.68 24.24
CA CYS A 278 49.06 29.86 23.71
C CYS A 278 47.59 29.89 24.15
N GLU A 279 46.95 31.05 23.97
CA GLU A 279 45.49 31.16 24.03
C GLU A 279 44.93 30.80 22.64
N CYS A 280 43.89 29.96 22.62
CA CYS A 280 43.31 29.46 21.37
C CYS A 280 41.80 29.72 21.35
N GLU A 281 41.34 30.44 20.35
CA GLU A 281 39.94 30.49 19.97
C GLU A 281 39.64 29.29 19.07
N PHE A 282 38.68 28.46 19.48
CA PHE A 282 38.25 27.28 18.75
C PHE A 282 36.88 27.52 18.13
N SER A 283 36.76 27.26 16.84
CA SER A 283 35.47 27.23 16.14
C SER A 283 35.37 25.99 15.27
N HIS A 284 34.14 25.52 15.11
CA HIS A 284 33.82 24.35 14.32
C HIS A 284 32.50 24.60 13.60
N GLU A 285 32.44 24.19 12.35
CA GLU A 285 31.28 24.35 11.47
C GLU A 285 31.07 23.03 10.72
N MET A 286 29.82 22.57 10.71
CA MET A 286 29.40 21.42 9.94
C MET A 286 28.05 21.68 9.28
N SER A 287 27.93 21.22 8.04
CA SER A 287 26.68 21.27 7.30
C SER A 287 26.52 20.04 6.42
N VAL A 288 25.28 19.66 6.17
CA VAL A 288 24.93 18.61 5.21
C VAL A 288 23.91 19.16 4.22
N GLU A 289 24.09 18.80 2.95
CA GLU A 289 23.18 19.18 1.86
C GLU A 289 22.83 17.93 1.02
N ARG A 290 21.55 17.76 0.70
CA ARG A 290 21.11 16.75 -0.27
C ARG A 290 21.40 17.27 -1.68
N VAL A 291 22.41 16.72 -2.35
CA VAL A 291 22.83 17.19 -3.68
C VAL A 291 22.18 16.41 -4.83
N TRP A 292 21.71 15.20 -4.54
CA TRP A 292 20.96 14.39 -5.49
C TRP A 292 20.07 13.41 -4.73
N GLU A 293 18.82 13.27 -5.18
CA GLU A 293 17.88 12.30 -4.63
C GLU A 293 17.30 11.47 -5.77
N ALA A 294 17.32 10.14 -5.62
CA ALA A 294 16.56 9.28 -6.50
C ALA A 294 15.04 9.58 -6.38
N PRO A 295 14.26 9.48 -7.47
CA PRO A 295 12.80 9.56 -7.41
C PRO A 295 12.27 8.55 -6.40
N ARG A 296 11.39 8.97 -5.49
CA ARG A 296 10.90 8.10 -4.40
C ARG A 296 9.44 8.31 -4.12
N VAL A 297 8.77 7.25 -3.71
CA VAL A 297 7.31 7.24 -3.49
C VAL A 297 6.88 7.97 -2.22
N THR A 298 7.78 8.09 -1.24
CA THR A 298 7.54 8.80 0.04
C THR A 298 7.50 10.32 -0.12
N LYS A 299 8.21 10.85 -1.12
CA LYS A 299 8.20 12.27 -1.48
C LYS A 299 8.32 12.42 -3.01
N PRO A 300 7.24 12.15 -3.75
CA PRO A 300 7.28 12.01 -5.21
C PRO A 300 7.43 13.33 -5.96
N TYR A 301 7.13 14.47 -5.32
CA TYR A 301 7.13 15.79 -5.94
C TYR A 301 7.79 16.83 -5.05
N THR A 302 8.55 17.74 -5.66
CA THR A 302 8.89 19.03 -5.04
C THR A 302 7.66 19.93 -4.97
N ASP A 303 7.70 20.97 -4.12
CA ASP A 303 6.59 21.92 -4.00
C ASP A 303 6.31 22.65 -5.32
N GLU A 304 7.36 22.99 -6.08
CA GLU A 304 7.22 23.63 -7.40
C GLU A 304 6.51 22.69 -8.40
N GLN A 305 6.91 21.43 -8.46
CA GLN A 305 6.27 20.43 -9.32
C GLN A 305 4.79 20.26 -8.93
N TRP A 306 4.49 20.18 -7.63
CA TRP A 306 3.12 20.03 -7.17
C TRP A 306 2.24 21.24 -7.50
N LEU A 307 2.77 22.47 -7.36
CA LEU A 307 2.06 23.68 -7.78
C LEU A 307 1.78 23.70 -9.29
N ALA A 308 2.74 23.24 -10.11
CA ALA A 308 2.54 23.14 -11.56
C ALA A 308 1.48 22.09 -11.94
N ILE A 309 1.45 20.94 -11.26
CA ILE A 309 0.43 19.89 -11.41
C ILE A 309 -0.95 20.46 -11.06
N GLN A 310 -1.08 21.18 -9.95
CA GLN A 310 -2.34 21.82 -9.56
C GLN A 310 -2.82 22.86 -10.57
N ALA A 311 -1.90 23.69 -11.08
CA ALA A 311 -2.23 24.69 -12.10
C ALA A 311 -2.74 24.03 -13.38
N LEU A 312 -2.11 22.94 -13.82
CA LEU A 312 -2.57 22.18 -14.99
C LEU A 312 -3.94 21.52 -14.75
N GLY A 313 -4.19 20.98 -13.56
CA GLY A 313 -5.49 20.42 -13.20
C GLY A 313 -6.63 21.44 -13.33
N ARG A 314 -6.43 22.66 -12.84
CA ARG A 314 -7.40 23.75 -12.99
C ARG A 314 -7.56 24.23 -14.44
N GLN A 315 -6.49 24.20 -15.23
CA GLN A 315 -6.57 24.50 -16.67
C GLN A 315 -7.44 23.46 -17.38
N ILE A 316 -7.20 22.16 -17.16
CA ILE A 316 -7.97 21.08 -17.78
C ILE A 316 -9.45 21.18 -17.39
N ASP A 317 -9.75 21.52 -16.14
CA ASP A 317 -11.13 21.77 -15.71
C ASP A 317 -11.81 22.90 -16.47
N ALA A 318 -11.09 23.99 -16.73
CA ALA A 318 -11.62 25.09 -17.55
C ALA A 318 -11.92 24.62 -18.98
N ASP A 319 -11.03 23.82 -19.57
CA ASP A 319 -11.21 23.27 -20.92
C ASP A 319 -12.38 22.25 -20.98
N LEU A 320 -12.52 21.40 -19.95
CA LEU A 320 -13.64 20.45 -19.83
C LEU A 320 -14.99 21.18 -19.68
N LEU A 321 -15.00 22.32 -18.98
CA LEU A 321 -16.19 23.17 -18.83
C LEU A 321 -16.53 23.89 -20.14
N GLU A 322 -15.53 24.47 -20.81
CA GLU A 322 -15.70 25.12 -22.12
C GLU A 322 -16.21 24.14 -23.18
N GLY A 323 -15.71 22.89 -23.14
CA GLY A 323 -16.14 21.82 -24.03
C GLY A 323 -17.49 21.17 -23.67
N ASP A 324 -18.15 21.57 -22.58
CA ASP A 324 -19.36 20.93 -22.03
C ASP A 324 -19.20 19.40 -21.87
N VAL A 325 -18.06 18.93 -21.38
CA VAL A 325 -17.77 17.50 -21.23
C VAL A 325 -18.59 16.86 -20.10
N ARG A 326 -18.86 17.64 -19.04
CA ARG A 326 -19.60 17.21 -17.81
C ARG A 326 -18.97 15.99 -17.10
N LEU A 327 -17.64 15.87 -17.18
CA LEU A 327 -16.91 14.77 -16.58
C LEU A 327 -16.97 14.80 -15.05
N THR A 328 -17.40 13.70 -14.46
CA THR A 328 -17.18 13.38 -13.05
C THR A 328 -16.20 12.22 -12.93
N MET A 329 -15.40 12.21 -11.86
CA MET A 329 -14.41 11.17 -11.61
C MET A 329 -14.54 10.67 -10.16
N GLY A 330 -14.73 9.37 -9.99
CA GLY A 330 -14.70 8.67 -8.71
C GLY A 330 -13.61 7.60 -8.70
N GLY A 331 -13.57 6.80 -7.64
CA GLY A 331 -12.63 5.69 -7.55
C GLY A 331 -12.99 4.68 -6.47
N GLU A 332 -12.29 3.56 -6.53
CA GLU A 332 -12.38 2.46 -5.58
C GLU A 332 -10.99 2.18 -4.95
N PRO A 333 -10.36 3.15 -4.26
CA PRO A 333 -9.08 2.93 -3.60
C PRO A 333 -9.16 1.84 -2.54
N THR A 334 -8.07 1.09 -2.41
CA THR A 334 -7.98 -0.05 -1.49
C THR A 334 -6.87 0.13 -0.46
N PHE A 335 -7.08 -0.44 0.73
CA PHE A 335 -6.22 -0.25 1.90
C PHE A 335 -5.97 -1.57 2.65
N VAL A 336 -4.83 -1.66 3.31
CA VAL A 336 -4.43 -2.79 4.19
C VAL A 336 -3.89 -2.30 5.53
N SER A 337 -3.81 -3.18 6.52
CA SER A 337 -3.27 -2.83 7.85
C SER A 337 -1.77 -2.50 7.80
N ILE A 338 -1.37 -1.49 8.57
CA ILE A 338 0.04 -1.18 8.87
C ILE A 338 0.60 -2.16 9.93
N ASP A 339 -0.25 -2.65 10.83
CA ASP A 339 0.17 -3.36 12.05
C ASP A 339 0.33 -4.86 11.86
N ASP A 340 -0.44 -5.43 10.95
CA ASP A 340 -0.51 -6.87 10.72
C ASP A 340 -0.43 -7.18 9.22
N PRO A 341 0.73 -6.92 8.58
CA PRO A 341 0.89 -7.17 7.15
C PRO A 341 0.80 -8.67 6.81
N ASP A 342 1.12 -9.57 7.74
CA ASP A 342 1.09 -11.03 7.55
C ASP A 342 -0.32 -11.64 7.79
N GLY A 343 -1.26 -10.87 8.37
CA GLY A 343 -2.61 -11.33 8.70
C GLY A 343 -3.38 -11.88 7.51
N ALA A 344 -4.11 -12.99 7.72
CA ALA A 344 -4.85 -13.65 6.64
C ALA A 344 -5.90 -12.72 6.00
N GLU A 345 -6.55 -11.85 6.77
CA GLU A 345 -7.54 -10.88 6.26
C GLU A 345 -6.94 -9.80 5.34
N TRP A 346 -5.62 -9.62 5.39
CA TRP A 346 -4.87 -8.67 4.56
C TRP A 346 -4.16 -9.34 3.38
N ASN A 347 -4.21 -10.68 3.28
CA ASN A 347 -3.54 -11.42 2.21
C ASN A 347 -4.51 -12.27 1.36
N THR A 348 -5.47 -12.96 1.98
CA THR A 348 -6.31 -13.94 1.29
C THR A 348 -7.77 -13.93 1.74
N ALA A 349 -8.04 -13.74 3.03
CA ALA A 349 -9.40 -13.76 3.57
C ALA A 349 -10.11 -12.42 3.34
N ALA A 350 -11.43 -12.49 3.11
CA ALA A 350 -12.26 -11.30 2.98
C ALA A 350 -12.52 -10.63 4.34
N LEU A 351 -12.69 -11.42 5.39
CA LEU A 351 -13.03 -10.98 6.74
C LEU A 351 -11.94 -11.39 7.73
N GLY A 352 -11.88 -10.69 8.86
CA GLY A 352 -11.03 -11.03 9.99
C GLY A 352 -11.31 -10.12 11.18
N PRO A 353 -10.52 -10.24 12.25
CA PRO A 353 -10.80 -9.62 13.53
C PRO A 353 -10.71 -8.08 13.48
N ASP A 354 -9.77 -7.52 12.72
CA ASP A 354 -9.49 -6.08 12.76
C ASP A 354 -10.12 -5.31 11.61
N LYS A 355 -10.41 -5.95 10.46
CA LYS A 355 -10.92 -5.25 9.27
C LYS A 355 -12.22 -4.48 9.54
N ARG A 356 -13.16 -5.03 10.33
CA ARG A 356 -14.41 -4.33 10.70
C ARG A 356 -14.14 -3.12 11.58
N ARG A 357 -13.26 -3.25 12.57
CA ARG A 357 -12.92 -2.17 13.52
C ARG A 357 -12.24 -1.01 12.79
N LEU A 358 -11.20 -1.29 12.00
CA LEU A 358 -10.47 -0.27 11.23
C LEU A 358 -11.38 0.41 10.20
N SER A 359 -12.24 -0.36 9.53
CA SER A 359 -13.22 0.21 8.58
C SER A 359 -14.25 1.09 9.25
N ALA A 360 -14.73 0.73 10.45
CA ALA A 360 -15.66 1.55 11.22
C ALA A 360 -14.99 2.86 11.68
N GLU A 361 -13.73 2.84 12.09
CA GLU A 361 -13.00 4.06 12.46
C GLU A 361 -12.82 4.99 11.26
N LEU A 362 -12.38 4.45 10.11
CA LEU A 362 -12.25 5.22 8.87
C LEU A 362 -13.60 5.77 8.41
N PHE A 363 -14.65 4.96 8.50
CA PHE A 363 -16.02 5.37 8.18
C PHE A 363 -16.46 6.57 9.02
N GLN A 364 -16.22 6.58 10.34
CA GLN A 364 -16.62 7.70 11.19
C GLN A 364 -15.82 8.97 10.89
N ARG A 365 -14.52 8.86 10.59
CA ARG A 365 -13.68 10.00 10.17
C ARG A 365 -14.18 10.60 8.86
N MET A 366 -14.42 9.77 7.85
CA MET A 366 -14.99 10.21 6.57
C MET A 366 -16.38 10.82 6.72
N ARG A 367 -17.26 10.18 7.50
CA ARG A 367 -18.61 10.69 7.77
C ARG A 367 -18.57 12.05 8.44
N LYS A 368 -17.73 12.23 9.47
CA LYS A 368 -17.61 13.50 10.19
C LYS A 368 -17.24 14.66 9.25
N HIS A 369 -16.43 14.37 8.23
CA HIS A 369 -15.98 15.35 7.26
C HIS A 369 -17.00 15.61 6.13
N TYR A 370 -17.46 14.57 5.45
CA TYR A 370 -18.31 14.72 4.25
C TYR A 370 -19.80 14.80 4.54
N ALA A 371 -20.28 14.10 5.57
CA ALA A 371 -21.70 13.88 5.81
C ALA A 371 -22.03 13.78 7.31
N PRO A 372 -21.74 14.82 8.12
CA PRO A 372 -21.95 14.77 9.56
C PRO A 372 -23.43 14.58 9.96
N LYS A 373 -24.35 14.91 9.05
CA LYS A 373 -25.81 14.73 9.17
C LYS A 373 -26.37 13.75 8.11
N GLY A 374 -25.50 12.89 7.59
CA GLY A 374 -25.86 11.83 6.66
C GLY A 374 -26.50 10.64 7.35
N LEU A 375 -27.22 9.85 6.57
CA LEU A 375 -27.77 8.57 6.98
C LEU A 375 -26.64 7.53 7.07
N VAL A 376 -26.53 6.86 8.20
CA VAL A 376 -25.64 5.70 8.37
C VAL A 376 -26.44 4.43 8.09
N HIS A 377 -25.93 3.58 7.22
CA HIS A 377 -26.56 2.31 6.87
C HIS A 377 -25.54 1.18 6.84
N PHE A 378 -25.81 0.12 7.60
CA PHE A 378 -25.02 -1.10 7.71
C PHE A 378 -25.60 -2.15 6.76
N GLY A 379 -25.11 -2.18 5.53
CA GLY A 379 -25.63 -3.04 4.46
C GLY A 379 -24.94 -4.41 4.41
N GLN A 380 -25.49 -5.27 3.54
CA GLN A 380 -24.79 -6.45 3.04
C GLN A 380 -23.94 -6.07 1.83
N GLY A 381 -22.66 -6.44 1.85
CA GLY A 381 -21.74 -6.34 0.72
C GLY A 381 -21.86 -7.53 -0.23
N LYS A 382 -20.83 -7.74 -1.05
CA LYS A 382 -20.76 -8.84 -2.03
C LYS A 382 -20.86 -10.20 -1.32
N TRP A 383 -21.50 -11.17 -1.97
CA TRP A 383 -21.60 -12.56 -1.51
C TRP A 383 -21.10 -13.50 -2.60
N TYR A 384 -20.00 -14.20 -2.34
CA TYR A 384 -19.38 -15.09 -3.32
C TYR A 384 -19.73 -16.57 -3.05
N PRO A 385 -19.77 -17.42 -4.10
CA PRO A 385 -20.00 -18.86 -3.93
C PRO A 385 -19.00 -19.48 -2.94
N GLY A 386 -19.51 -20.24 -1.97
CA GLY A 386 -18.70 -20.86 -0.91
C GLY A 386 -18.64 -20.07 0.40
N GLU A 387 -19.02 -18.79 0.42
CA GLU A 387 -19.18 -18.02 1.65
C GLU A 387 -20.53 -18.33 2.31
N GLN A 388 -20.57 -18.51 3.63
CA GLN A 388 -21.82 -18.82 4.34
C GLN A 388 -22.75 -17.61 4.51
N LEU A 389 -22.18 -16.41 4.61
CA LEU A 389 -22.89 -15.15 4.80
C LEU A 389 -22.36 -14.10 3.82
N PRO A 390 -23.20 -13.17 3.38
CA PRO A 390 -22.74 -11.99 2.68
C PRO A 390 -21.81 -11.19 3.57
N ARG A 391 -20.85 -10.51 2.95
CA ARG A 391 -19.94 -9.59 3.64
C ARG A 391 -20.71 -8.37 4.17
N TRP A 392 -20.10 -7.56 5.02
CA TRP A 392 -20.72 -6.31 5.50
C TRP A 392 -20.38 -5.12 4.58
N SER A 393 -21.20 -4.08 4.61
CA SER A 393 -20.95 -2.79 3.93
C SER A 393 -21.26 -1.63 4.86
N LEU A 394 -20.35 -0.67 4.98
CA LEU A 394 -20.56 0.56 5.75
C LEU A 394 -20.86 1.71 4.80
N ASN A 395 -22.10 2.19 4.80
CA ASN A 395 -22.58 3.16 3.82
C ASN A 395 -23.01 4.46 4.51
N CYS A 396 -22.65 5.59 3.89
CA CYS A 396 -23.13 6.90 4.31
C CYS A 396 -23.82 7.61 3.15
N TYR A 397 -25.05 8.07 3.34
CA TYR A 397 -25.84 8.78 2.33
C TYR A 397 -26.16 10.20 2.78
N TRP A 398 -26.09 11.18 1.88
CA TRP A 398 -26.51 12.55 2.14
C TRP A 398 -27.13 13.20 0.90
N ARG A 399 -27.96 14.21 1.11
CA ARG A 399 -28.61 14.95 0.03
C ARG A 399 -27.66 15.98 -0.55
N ARG A 400 -27.66 16.11 -1.88
CA ARG A 400 -26.84 17.12 -2.60
C ARG A 400 -27.33 18.55 -2.36
N ASP A 401 -28.58 18.73 -1.96
CA ASP A 401 -29.16 20.03 -1.60
C ASP A 401 -28.74 20.54 -0.20
N GLY A 402 -27.97 19.74 0.55
CA GLY A 402 -27.47 20.10 1.89
C GLY A 402 -28.50 19.94 3.01
N VAL A 403 -29.73 19.52 2.71
CA VAL A 403 -30.74 19.23 3.75
C VAL A 403 -30.33 17.95 4.50
N PRO A 404 -30.32 17.96 5.85
CA PRO A 404 -30.01 16.78 6.65
C PRO A 404 -30.96 15.61 6.38
N ILE A 405 -30.41 14.40 6.26
CA ILE A 405 -31.22 13.17 6.30
C ILE A 405 -31.41 12.71 7.76
N TRP A 406 -30.38 12.90 8.59
CA TRP A 406 -30.37 12.56 10.01
C TRP A 406 -29.90 13.76 10.84
N HIS A 407 -30.70 14.20 11.80
CA HIS A 407 -30.49 15.44 12.56
C HIS A 407 -29.74 15.22 13.87
N ASN A 408 -30.01 14.12 14.58
CA ASN A 408 -29.50 13.86 15.93
C ASN A 408 -28.53 12.68 15.96
N ASN A 409 -27.24 12.97 15.88
CA ASN A 409 -26.18 11.95 15.87
C ASN A 409 -26.12 11.07 17.12
N ALA A 410 -26.68 11.50 18.26
CA ALA A 410 -26.74 10.67 19.47
C ALA A 410 -27.71 9.48 19.33
N LEU A 411 -28.58 9.48 18.32
CA LEU A 411 -29.53 8.42 18.03
C LEU A 411 -28.97 7.36 17.06
N ILE A 412 -27.73 7.49 16.60
CA ILE A 412 -27.04 6.43 15.87
C ILE A 412 -26.28 5.60 16.90
N ALA A 413 -26.64 4.32 17.02
CA ALA A 413 -26.03 3.44 18.01
C ALA A 413 -24.55 3.16 17.68
N ASP A 414 -23.72 3.05 18.72
CA ASP A 414 -22.37 2.50 18.61
C ASP A 414 -22.42 0.97 18.66
N GLU A 415 -21.75 0.29 17.72
CA GLU A 415 -21.66 -1.17 17.70
C GLU A 415 -20.91 -1.75 18.92
N GLN A 416 -20.21 -0.94 19.71
CA GLN A 416 -19.47 -1.37 20.90
C GLN A 416 -20.24 -1.15 22.22
N GLN A 417 -21.41 -0.50 22.17
CA GLN A 417 -22.18 -0.15 23.35
C GLN A 417 -23.49 -0.94 23.45
N ASP A 418 -23.81 -1.41 24.67
CA ASP A 418 -25.11 -1.98 25.02
C ASP A 418 -26.07 -0.86 25.46
N TYR A 419 -27.22 -0.72 24.79
CA TYR A 419 -28.26 0.26 25.10
C TYR A 419 -29.49 -0.36 25.78
N GLY A 420 -29.43 -1.64 26.15
CA GLY A 420 -30.51 -2.37 26.80
C GLY A 420 -31.71 -2.69 25.91
N ALA A 421 -31.56 -2.68 24.58
CA ALA A 421 -32.64 -3.02 23.66
C ALA A 421 -33.04 -4.50 23.75
N ASP A 422 -34.35 -4.76 23.79
CA ASP A 422 -34.94 -6.10 23.82
C ASP A 422 -36.12 -6.23 22.84
N GLY A 423 -36.67 -7.43 22.71
CA GLY A 423 -37.80 -7.71 21.79
C GLY A 423 -39.09 -6.94 22.12
N ALA A 424 -39.24 -6.47 23.37
CA ALA A 424 -40.38 -5.65 23.77
C ALA A 424 -40.21 -4.20 23.33
N LEU A 425 -38.99 -3.65 23.47
CA LEU A 425 -38.63 -2.33 22.93
C LEU A 425 -38.75 -2.33 21.40
N ALA A 426 -38.28 -3.37 20.72
CA ALA A 426 -38.47 -3.52 19.27
C ALA A 426 -39.95 -3.41 18.86
N GLY A 427 -40.86 -4.00 19.66
CA GLY A 427 -42.30 -3.98 19.35
C GLY A 427 -42.91 -2.61 19.58
N ARG A 428 -42.54 -1.94 20.68
CA ARG A 428 -42.94 -0.55 20.94
C ARG A 428 -42.40 0.40 19.88
N PHE A 429 -41.18 0.18 19.40
CA PHE A 429 -40.56 0.98 18.35
C PHE A 429 -41.35 0.88 17.04
N LEU A 430 -41.62 -0.34 16.56
CA LEU A 430 -42.41 -0.53 15.34
C LEU A 430 -43.85 0.00 15.48
N ALA A 431 -44.46 -0.13 16.65
CA ALA A 431 -45.78 0.43 16.91
C ALA A 431 -45.79 1.96 16.85
N SER A 432 -44.79 2.64 17.44
CA SER A 432 -44.65 4.10 17.36
C SER A 432 -44.40 4.57 15.92
N VAL A 433 -43.57 3.87 15.14
CA VAL A 433 -43.39 4.16 13.71
C VAL A 433 -44.72 3.99 12.95
N ALA A 434 -45.46 2.90 13.21
CA ALA A 434 -46.77 2.69 12.60
C ALA A 434 -47.76 3.82 12.94
N GLU A 435 -47.82 4.27 14.19
CA GLU A 435 -48.69 5.39 14.61
C GLU A 435 -48.35 6.69 13.87
N ARG A 436 -47.06 7.00 13.71
CA ARG A 436 -46.60 8.18 12.95
C ARG A 436 -47.02 8.11 11.49
N LEU A 437 -46.84 6.94 10.87
CA LEU A 437 -47.31 6.68 9.49
C LEU A 437 -48.83 6.51 9.37
N LYS A 438 -49.59 6.71 10.47
CA LYS A 438 -51.05 6.53 10.57
C LYS A 438 -51.54 5.12 10.28
N LEU A 439 -50.68 4.11 10.39
CA LEU A 439 -50.99 2.71 10.15
C LEU A 439 -51.51 2.02 11.43
N PRO A 440 -52.39 1.00 11.32
CA PRO A 440 -52.85 0.28 12.49
C PRO A 440 -51.72 -0.53 13.17
N THR A 441 -51.44 -0.24 14.44
CA THR A 441 -50.40 -0.92 15.25
C THR A 441 -50.65 -2.41 15.46
N ARG A 442 -51.89 -2.87 15.31
CA ARG A 442 -52.28 -4.29 15.42
C ARG A 442 -51.61 -5.21 14.39
N PHE A 443 -50.97 -4.65 13.37
CA PHE A 443 -50.22 -5.41 12.35
C PHE A 443 -48.76 -5.64 12.72
N VAL A 444 -48.26 -5.07 13.82
CA VAL A 444 -46.97 -5.44 14.39
C VAL A 444 -47.10 -6.80 15.07
N PHE A 445 -46.26 -7.76 14.70
CA PHE A 445 -46.25 -9.09 15.32
C PHE A 445 -44.83 -9.61 15.55
N PRO A 446 -44.63 -10.50 16.55
CA PRO A 446 -43.33 -11.06 16.88
C PRO A 446 -42.89 -12.14 15.90
N ALA A 447 -41.57 -12.22 15.69
CA ALA A 447 -40.91 -13.29 14.97
C ALA A 447 -40.00 -14.12 15.90
N TYR A 448 -39.91 -15.41 15.62
CA TYR A 448 -39.26 -16.43 16.44
C TYR A 448 -38.28 -17.26 15.60
N GLU A 449 -37.29 -17.86 16.24
CA GLU A 449 -36.48 -18.91 15.59
C GLU A 449 -37.35 -20.11 15.18
N ASP A 450 -36.90 -20.87 14.17
CA ASP A 450 -37.60 -22.09 13.79
C ASP A 450 -37.26 -23.25 14.74
N ASN A 451 -38.09 -23.41 15.77
CA ASN A 451 -37.89 -24.42 16.79
C ASN A 451 -37.90 -25.85 16.23
N PHE A 452 -38.65 -26.12 15.15
CA PHE A 452 -38.68 -27.46 14.57
C PHE A 452 -37.35 -27.78 13.89
N TYR A 453 -36.81 -26.82 13.15
CA TYR A 453 -35.50 -26.96 12.51
C TYR A 453 -34.40 -27.18 13.54
N TYR A 454 -34.32 -26.34 14.58
CA TYR A 454 -33.22 -26.42 15.55
C TYR A 454 -33.32 -27.66 16.46
N LEU A 455 -34.52 -28.10 16.83
CA LEU A 455 -34.71 -29.37 17.55
C LEU A 455 -34.35 -30.58 16.67
N TRP A 456 -34.67 -30.53 15.37
CA TRP A 456 -34.23 -31.56 14.43
C TRP A 456 -32.71 -31.58 14.27
N ARG A 457 -32.06 -30.40 14.17
CA ARG A 457 -30.59 -30.30 14.12
C ARG A 457 -29.92 -30.82 15.39
N GLU A 458 -30.43 -30.48 16.57
CA GLU A 458 -29.93 -31.01 17.85
C GLU A 458 -30.06 -32.54 17.90
N GLY A 459 -31.21 -33.09 17.50
CA GLY A 459 -31.42 -34.54 17.45
C GLY A 459 -30.54 -35.28 16.43
N ALA A 460 -29.95 -34.56 15.47
CA ALA A 460 -29.00 -35.10 14.50
C ALA A 460 -27.54 -35.06 14.99
N LEU A 461 -27.26 -34.44 16.15
CA LEU A 461 -25.91 -34.42 16.72
C LEU A 461 -25.51 -35.81 17.28
N PRO A 462 -24.21 -36.15 17.30
CA PRO A 462 -23.73 -37.35 17.98
C PRO A 462 -24.18 -37.42 19.44
N SER A 463 -24.44 -38.64 19.94
CA SER A 463 -24.98 -38.86 21.29
C SER A 463 -24.08 -38.39 22.45
N ASN A 464 -22.83 -38.04 22.17
CA ASN A 464 -21.82 -37.61 23.13
C ASN A 464 -21.47 -36.12 23.04
N VAL A 465 -22.24 -35.31 22.30
CA VAL A 465 -22.11 -33.85 22.24
C VAL A 465 -23.44 -33.18 22.61
N SER A 466 -23.41 -31.88 22.89
CA SER A 466 -24.61 -31.07 23.16
C SER A 466 -24.73 -29.93 22.15
N ALA A 467 -25.87 -29.23 22.12
CA ALA A 467 -26.00 -28.01 21.31
C ALA A 467 -25.01 -26.90 21.71
N GLU A 468 -24.56 -26.88 22.98
CA GLU A 468 -23.61 -25.89 23.51
C GLU A 468 -22.14 -26.20 23.15
N ASP A 469 -21.78 -27.48 22.99
CA ASP A 469 -20.48 -27.95 22.48
C ASP A 469 -20.70 -29.05 21.43
N SER A 470 -21.20 -28.65 20.25
CA SER A 470 -21.64 -29.59 19.22
C SER A 470 -20.51 -30.24 18.42
N ARG A 471 -19.27 -29.79 18.60
CA ARG A 471 -18.05 -30.28 17.90
C ARG A 471 -18.18 -30.36 16.37
N LEU A 472 -19.13 -29.63 15.76
CA LEU A 472 -19.28 -29.55 14.31
C LEU A 472 -18.01 -29.00 13.66
N GLU A 473 -17.61 -29.55 12.52
CA GLU A 473 -16.41 -29.09 11.79
C GLU A 473 -16.49 -27.59 11.44
N GLU A 474 -17.69 -27.11 11.09
CA GLU A 474 -17.94 -25.70 10.78
C GLU A 474 -18.08 -24.81 12.03
N PRO A 475 -17.19 -23.83 12.26
CA PRO A 475 -17.22 -22.99 13.46
C PRO A 475 -18.46 -22.08 13.56
N LEU A 476 -18.93 -21.54 12.43
CA LEU A 476 -20.09 -20.65 12.39
C LEU A 476 -21.37 -21.39 12.74
N GLU A 477 -21.56 -22.61 12.23
CA GLU A 477 -22.71 -23.42 12.57
C GLU A 477 -22.69 -23.82 14.06
N ARG A 478 -21.51 -24.16 14.59
CA ARG A 478 -21.31 -24.42 16.02
C ARG A 478 -21.71 -23.22 16.87
N ALA A 479 -21.26 -22.02 16.49
CA ALA A 479 -21.59 -20.78 17.19
C ALA A 479 -23.09 -20.46 17.11
N ARG A 480 -23.72 -20.66 15.94
CA ARG A 480 -25.16 -20.47 15.73
C ARG A 480 -26.00 -21.37 16.64
N LEU A 481 -25.72 -22.67 16.67
CA LEU A 481 -26.45 -23.60 17.54
C LEU A 481 -26.33 -23.19 19.01
N ARG A 482 -25.12 -22.88 19.46
CA ARG A 482 -24.89 -22.40 20.83
C ARG A 482 -25.67 -21.12 21.13
N LYS A 483 -25.67 -20.15 20.20
CA LYS A 483 -26.42 -18.88 20.34
C LYS A 483 -27.93 -19.13 20.45
N VAL A 484 -28.51 -19.89 19.52
CA VAL A 484 -29.96 -20.13 19.47
C VAL A 484 -30.46 -20.87 20.71
N PHE A 485 -29.76 -21.92 21.15
CA PHE A 485 -30.16 -22.68 22.33
C PHE A 485 -29.95 -21.92 23.65
N SER A 486 -28.90 -21.10 23.75
CA SER A 486 -28.69 -20.22 24.93
C SER A 486 -29.70 -19.07 25.00
N GLN A 487 -30.13 -18.54 23.85
CA GLN A 487 -31.17 -17.51 23.78
C GLN A 487 -32.56 -18.08 24.15
N GLY A 488 -32.85 -19.32 23.75
CA GLY A 488 -34.13 -19.98 23.97
C GLY A 488 -35.05 -19.87 22.75
N LEU A 489 -35.63 -21.01 22.36
CA LEU A 489 -36.43 -21.19 21.15
C LEU A 489 -37.82 -20.51 21.20
N ASP A 490 -38.36 -20.25 22.39
CA ASP A 490 -39.66 -19.58 22.57
C ASP A 490 -39.54 -18.05 22.69
N LYS A 491 -38.32 -17.49 22.59
CA LYS A 491 -38.09 -16.06 22.71
C LYS A 491 -38.40 -15.32 21.42
N ILE A 492 -38.94 -14.11 21.59
CA ILE A 492 -39.11 -13.14 20.51
C ILE A 492 -37.70 -12.68 20.08
N ILE A 493 -37.36 -12.93 18.82
CA ILE A 493 -36.08 -12.53 18.22
C ILE A 493 -36.17 -11.09 17.74
N GLY A 494 -37.31 -10.73 17.16
CA GLY A 494 -37.62 -9.37 16.77
C GLY A 494 -39.07 -9.24 16.36
N GLN A 495 -39.39 -8.09 15.77
CA GLN A 495 -40.75 -7.68 15.47
C GLN A 495 -40.84 -7.29 14.00
N VAL A 496 -42.01 -7.51 13.42
CA VAL A 496 -42.25 -7.32 11.99
C VAL A 496 -43.46 -6.42 11.82
N LEU A 497 -43.31 -5.40 10.97
CA LEU A 497 -44.39 -4.54 10.49
C LEU A 497 -44.47 -4.69 8.97
N PRO A 498 -45.49 -5.36 8.43
CA PRO A 498 -45.78 -5.35 7.00
C PRO A 498 -45.90 -3.91 6.50
N LEU A 499 -45.04 -3.49 5.59
CA LEU A 499 -44.96 -2.09 5.18
C LEU A 499 -44.64 -2.00 3.69
N ALA A 500 -45.49 -1.31 2.95
CA ALA A 500 -45.27 -0.93 1.55
C ALA A 500 -45.97 0.39 1.23
N ARG A 501 -45.72 0.91 0.03
CA ARG A 501 -46.61 1.87 -0.61
C ARG A 501 -47.72 1.15 -1.38
N THR A 502 -48.84 1.84 -1.60
CA THR A 502 -49.88 1.40 -2.56
C THR A 502 -49.30 1.25 -3.97
N ALA A 503 -49.99 0.52 -4.85
CA ALA A 503 -49.59 0.39 -6.26
C ALA A 503 -49.53 1.74 -7.03
N LYS A 504 -50.15 2.80 -6.49
CA LYS A 504 -50.05 4.17 -7.02
C LYS A 504 -48.90 4.99 -6.41
N GLY A 505 -48.24 4.47 -5.37
CA GLY A 505 -47.15 5.13 -4.67
C GLY A 505 -47.56 6.35 -3.83
N ASP A 506 -48.85 6.52 -3.54
CA ASP A 506 -49.39 7.76 -2.95
C ASP A 506 -49.71 7.69 -1.45
N GLN A 507 -49.84 6.47 -0.90
CA GLN A 507 -50.19 6.23 0.51
C GLN A 507 -49.37 5.06 1.08
N TRP A 508 -49.10 5.11 2.39
CA TRP A 508 -48.61 3.94 3.12
C TRP A 508 -49.71 2.88 3.26
N GLN A 509 -49.32 1.62 3.14
CA GLN A 509 -50.19 0.48 3.39
C GLN A 509 -49.49 -0.56 4.29
N SER A 510 -50.31 -1.19 5.12
CA SER A 510 -49.94 -2.33 5.96
C SER A 510 -51.12 -3.29 5.96
N GLY A 511 -50.88 -4.55 6.29
CA GLY A 511 -51.95 -5.55 6.36
C GLY A 511 -51.55 -6.77 7.16
N ARG A 512 -52.53 -7.61 7.48
CA ARG A 512 -52.31 -8.88 8.18
C ARG A 512 -51.55 -9.85 7.28
N TRP A 513 -50.49 -10.46 7.81
CA TRP A 513 -49.85 -11.61 7.18
C TRP A 513 -50.62 -12.89 7.53
N TYR A 514 -50.84 -13.75 6.54
CA TYR A 514 -51.59 -15.01 6.68
C TYR A 514 -50.59 -16.16 6.63
N LEU A 515 -49.94 -16.42 7.76
CA LEU A 515 -48.99 -17.50 7.92
C LEU A 515 -49.72 -18.81 8.27
N ARG A 516 -49.12 -19.96 7.94
CA ARG A 516 -49.68 -21.28 8.28
C ARG A 516 -49.61 -21.61 9.77
N ASP A 517 -48.60 -21.09 10.46
CA ASP A 517 -48.47 -21.14 11.91
C ASP A 517 -48.95 -19.79 12.48
N GLU A 518 -49.48 -19.78 13.70
CA GLU A 518 -49.83 -18.54 14.42
C GLU A 518 -48.58 -17.71 14.75
N HIS A 519 -47.40 -18.35 14.79
CA HIS A 519 -46.12 -17.68 15.00
C HIS A 519 -45.35 -17.47 13.69
N CYS A 520 -44.75 -16.28 13.51
CA CYS A 520 -43.83 -16.02 12.41
C CYS A 520 -42.46 -16.67 12.68
N ARG A 521 -42.25 -17.86 12.14
CA ARG A 521 -40.96 -18.57 12.23
C ARG A 521 -40.01 -18.12 11.13
N LEU A 522 -38.82 -17.68 11.53
CA LEU A 522 -37.77 -17.23 10.63
C LEU A 522 -37.12 -18.39 9.89
N VAL A 523 -36.68 -18.14 8.66
CA VAL A 523 -35.78 -19.04 7.92
C VAL A 523 -34.48 -19.17 8.74
N PRO A 524 -34.00 -20.38 9.08
CA PRO A 524 -32.78 -20.56 9.87
C PRO A 524 -31.55 -19.90 9.24
N GLY A 525 -30.75 -19.17 10.03
CA GLY A 525 -29.52 -18.51 9.54
C GLY A 525 -29.07 -17.35 10.43
N ASP A 526 -27.99 -16.66 10.04
CA ASP A 526 -27.45 -15.51 10.80
C ASP A 526 -27.66 -14.16 10.10
N SER A 527 -28.36 -14.13 8.96
CA SER A 527 -28.71 -12.88 8.29
C SER A 527 -29.65 -12.02 9.15
N PRO A 528 -29.68 -10.69 8.95
CA PRO A 528 -30.69 -9.82 9.55
C PRO A 528 -32.12 -10.36 9.44
N LEU A 529 -32.95 -10.09 10.45
CA LEU A 529 -34.32 -10.58 10.55
C LEU A 529 -35.13 -10.47 9.25
N GLY A 530 -35.03 -9.33 8.57
CA GLY A 530 -35.80 -9.06 7.35
C GLY A 530 -35.48 -9.98 6.16
N TYR A 531 -34.23 -10.45 6.03
CA TYR A 531 -33.85 -11.45 5.02
C TYR A 531 -34.28 -12.88 5.39
N ARG A 532 -34.66 -13.09 6.65
CA ARG A 532 -35.09 -14.39 7.19
C ARG A 532 -36.61 -14.52 7.29
N LEU A 533 -37.38 -13.56 6.79
CA LEU A 533 -38.84 -13.61 6.82
C LEU A 533 -39.38 -14.75 5.92
N PRO A 534 -40.39 -15.52 6.37
CA PRO A 534 -40.93 -16.65 5.63
C PRO A 534 -41.89 -16.20 4.51
N LEU A 535 -41.42 -15.37 3.57
CA LEU A 535 -42.24 -14.77 2.52
C LEU A 535 -42.95 -15.81 1.63
N GLY A 536 -42.36 -17.00 1.45
CA GLY A 536 -42.96 -18.11 0.71
C GLY A 536 -44.14 -18.79 1.43
N SER A 537 -44.32 -18.55 2.74
CA SER A 537 -45.45 -19.08 3.51
C SER A 537 -46.71 -18.22 3.40
N GLN A 538 -46.59 -17.04 2.81
CA GLN A 538 -47.73 -16.14 2.54
C GLN A 538 -48.63 -16.72 1.45
N PRO A 539 -49.91 -16.29 1.38
CA PRO A 539 -50.81 -16.69 0.31
C PRO A 539 -50.21 -16.45 -1.07
N TRP A 540 -50.48 -17.35 -1.99
CA TRP A 540 -49.94 -17.31 -3.35
C TRP A 540 -50.48 -16.09 -4.12
N VAL A 541 -49.65 -15.57 -5.03
CA VAL A 541 -50.02 -14.55 -6.01
C VAL A 541 -49.48 -15.00 -7.36
N LYS A 542 -50.23 -14.75 -8.43
CA LYS A 542 -49.75 -15.03 -9.79
C LYS A 542 -48.48 -14.24 -10.06
N ALA A 543 -47.55 -14.82 -10.82
CA ALA A 543 -46.29 -14.16 -11.17
C ALA A 543 -46.50 -12.79 -11.85
N THR A 544 -47.55 -12.63 -12.66
CA THR A 544 -47.90 -11.36 -13.33
C THR A 544 -48.51 -10.31 -12.42
N GLU A 545 -48.99 -10.71 -11.24
CA GLU A 545 -49.64 -9.85 -10.25
C GLU A 545 -48.73 -9.65 -9.02
N TYR A 546 -47.52 -10.22 -9.03
CA TYR A 546 -46.55 -10.02 -7.95
C TYR A 546 -46.08 -8.56 -7.97
N PRO A 547 -46.14 -7.83 -6.83
CA PRO A 547 -45.80 -6.42 -6.77
C PRO A 547 -44.27 -6.25 -6.76
N PHE A 548 -43.64 -6.44 -7.92
CA PHE A 548 -42.21 -6.18 -8.07
C PHE A 548 -41.93 -4.69 -7.91
N ILE A 549 -40.90 -4.38 -7.13
CA ILE A 549 -40.37 -3.01 -7.06
C ILE A 549 -39.49 -2.83 -8.29
N HIS A 550 -39.87 -1.87 -9.12
CA HIS A 550 -39.13 -1.53 -10.33
C HIS A 550 -38.19 -0.36 -10.02
N PRO A 551 -36.87 -0.51 -10.23
CA PRO A 551 -35.95 0.60 -10.09
C PRO A 551 -36.34 1.74 -11.04
N ASN A 552 -36.33 2.96 -10.54
CA ASN A 552 -36.56 4.16 -11.34
C ASN A 552 -35.49 4.27 -12.44
N ASP A 553 -35.89 4.75 -13.63
CA ASP A 553 -34.91 5.04 -14.68
C ASP A 553 -34.13 6.30 -14.30
N PRO A 554 -32.79 6.26 -14.22
CA PRO A 554 -31.98 7.41 -13.85
C PRO A 554 -32.03 8.58 -14.86
N ASN A 555 -32.60 8.37 -16.05
CA ASN A 555 -32.76 9.43 -17.07
C ASN A 555 -34.09 10.21 -16.97
N GLN A 556 -34.97 9.89 -16.01
CA GLN A 556 -36.20 10.64 -15.83
C GLN A 556 -35.96 11.98 -15.10
N ASP A 557 -36.90 12.91 -15.24
CA ASP A 557 -36.89 14.14 -14.46
C ASP A 557 -37.30 13.87 -13.01
N PHE A 558 -36.47 14.32 -12.05
CA PHE A 558 -36.76 14.20 -10.62
C PHE A 558 -37.12 15.58 -10.04
N PRO A 559 -38.30 15.73 -9.39
CA PRO A 559 -38.63 16.98 -8.68
C PRO A 559 -37.70 17.19 -7.48
N GLU A 560 -37.73 18.37 -6.87
CA GLU A 560 -37.01 18.60 -5.62
C GLU A 560 -37.49 17.64 -4.52
N LEU A 561 -36.55 17.17 -3.69
CA LEU A 561 -36.87 16.30 -2.56
C LEU A 561 -37.61 17.11 -1.47
N PRO A 562 -38.63 16.53 -0.83
CA PRO A 562 -39.40 17.22 0.22
C PRO A 562 -38.52 17.68 1.40
N GLU A 563 -38.89 18.79 2.01
CA GLU A 563 -38.25 19.28 3.25
C GLU A 563 -38.62 18.41 4.46
N THR A 564 -37.82 18.47 5.54
CA THR A 564 -38.07 17.71 6.78
C THR A 564 -39.48 17.93 7.36
N THR A 565 -40.00 19.14 7.27
CA THR A 565 -41.36 19.47 7.75
C THR A 565 -42.45 18.78 6.93
N GLN A 566 -42.24 18.63 5.62
CA GLN A 566 -43.15 17.94 4.71
C GLN A 566 -43.06 16.43 4.87
N LEU A 567 -41.87 15.90 5.13
CA LEU A 567 -41.66 14.48 5.42
C LEU A 567 -42.39 14.02 6.70
N ASN A 568 -42.59 14.94 7.66
CA ASN A 568 -43.34 14.67 8.88
C ASN A 568 -44.86 14.84 8.73
N ASP A 569 -45.34 15.36 7.59
CA ASP A 569 -46.78 15.55 7.32
C ASP A 569 -47.34 14.35 6.56
N HIS A 570 -47.71 13.31 7.31
CA HIS A 570 -48.17 12.05 6.75
C HIS A 570 -49.62 12.14 6.24
N ARG A 571 -49.80 11.78 4.96
CA ARG A 571 -51.13 11.61 4.35
C ARG A 571 -51.90 10.46 5.01
N GLU A 572 -53.22 10.47 4.90
CA GLU A 572 -54.05 9.34 5.36
C GLU A 572 -53.60 8.03 4.67
N PRO A 573 -53.54 6.92 5.41
CA PRO A 573 -53.10 5.63 4.89
C PRO A 573 -54.13 5.06 3.90
N ALA A 574 -53.71 4.05 3.13
CA ALA A 574 -54.62 3.31 2.28
C ALA A 574 -55.69 2.57 3.10
N PRO A 575 -56.93 2.40 2.58
CA PRO A 575 -57.92 1.53 3.20
C PRO A 575 -57.39 0.10 3.31
N VAL A 576 -57.51 -0.51 4.49
CA VAL A 576 -57.00 -1.86 4.73
C VAL A 576 -58.00 -2.90 4.23
N ASP A 577 -57.58 -3.78 3.31
CA ASP A 577 -58.32 -5.00 2.93
C ASP A 577 -57.84 -6.19 3.77
N GLU A 578 -58.61 -6.55 4.80
CA GLU A 578 -58.32 -7.68 5.73
C GLU A 578 -58.95 -9.00 5.28
N ARG A 579 -59.40 -9.11 4.03
CA ARG A 579 -59.97 -10.35 3.50
C ARG A 579 -58.90 -11.44 3.40
N ALA A 580 -59.15 -12.56 4.06
CA ALA A 580 -58.35 -13.76 3.87
C ALA A 580 -58.54 -14.29 2.44
N PRO A 581 -57.45 -14.52 1.68
CA PRO A 581 -57.55 -15.08 0.34
C PRO A 581 -58.06 -16.52 0.38
N LYS A 582 -58.89 -16.88 -0.60
CA LYS A 582 -59.36 -18.25 -0.77
C LYS A 582 -58.25 -19.13 -1.37
N ILE A 583 -58.42 -20.44 -1.27
CA ILE A 583 -57.56 -21.40 -1.97
C ILE A 583 -57.61 -21.10 -3.47
N ASP A 584 -56.44 -21.04 -4.11
CA ASP A 584 -56.23 -20.67 -5.52
C ASP A 584 -56.64 -19.24 -5.93
N GLU A 585 -56.97 -18.37 -4.97
CA GLU A 585 -57.17 -16.95 -5.20
C GLU A 585 -55.82 -16.23 -5.13
N SER A 586 -55.50 -15.49 -6.18
CA SER A 586 -54.29 -14.67 -6.21
C SER A 586 -54.46 -13.48 -5.26
N ALA A 587 -53.52 -13.34 -4.32
CA ALA A 587 -53.58 -12.32 -3.27
C ALA A 587 -52.60 -11.17 -3.55
N ASP A 588 -52.90 -10.35 -4.56
CA ASP A 588 -52.11 -9.19 -4.99
C ASP A 588 -52.24 -7.99 -4.03
N TRP A 589 -53.35 -7.89 -3.29
CA TRP A 589 -53.59 -6.84 -2.30
C TRP A 589 -52.74 -6.97 -1.01
N LEU A 590 -52.04 -8.09 -0.80
CA LEU A 590 -51.25 -8.30 0.40
C LEU A 590 -49.93 -7.53 0.38
N THR A 591 -49.62 -6.86 1.49
CA THR A 591 -48.31 -6.24 1.70
C THR A 591 -47.26 -7.32 1.98
N ARG A 592 -46.32 -7.51 1.05
CA ARG A 592 -45.33 -8.61 1.08
C ARG A 592 -43.93 -8.20 1.55
N THR A 593 -43.69 -6.91 1.68
CA THR A 593 -42.48 -6.33 2.27
C THR A 593 -42.73 -5.98 3.73
N ALA A 594 -41.66 -5.86 4.53
CA ALA A 594 -41.79 -5.52 5.93
C ALA A 594 -40.62 -4.68 6.43
N PHE A 595 -40.95 -3.74 7.31
CA PHE A 595 -40.00 -3.05 8.17
C PHE A 595 -39.85 -3.85 9.47
N CYS A 596 -38.63 -4.17 9.87
CA CYS A 596 -38.40 -5.04 11.02
C CYS A 596 -37.49 -4.41 12.06
N ALA A 597 -37.65 -4.81 13.31
CA ALA A 597 -36.78 -4.41 14.40
C ALA A 597 -36.27 -5.65 15.14
N GLU A 598 -34.94 -5.78 15.24
CA GLU A 598 -34.26 -6.90 15.89
C GLU A 598 -33.35 -6.36 16.99
N ALA A 599 -33.48 -6.89 18.21
CA ALA A 599 -32.60 -6.56 19.31
C ALA A 599 -31.42 -7.55 19.33
N ARG A 600 -30.20 -7.06 19.07
CA ARG A 600 -28.97 -7.86 19.08
C ARG A 600 -27.99 -7.27 20.08
N GLU A 601 -27.63 -8.05 21.09
CA GLU A 601 -26.63 -7.65 22.11
C GLU A 601 -26.92 -6.25 22.67
N GLY A 602 -28.19 -6.00 23.04
CA GLY A 602 -28.63 -4.75 23.64
C GLY A 602 -28.75 -3.55 22.68
N ARG A 603 -28.56 -3.75 21.37
CA ARG A 603 -28.71 -2.72 20.32
C ARG A 603 -29.94 -3.01 19.46
N LEU A 604 -30.63 -1.96 19.03
CA LEU A 604 -31.79 -2.09 18.16
C LEU A 604 -31.38 -1.89 16.70
N TYR A 605 -31.49 -2.95 15.91
CA TYR A 605 -31.28 -2.93 14.47
C TYR A 605 -32.61 -2.84 13.74
N LEU A 606 -32.69 -1.94 12.77
CA LEU A 606 -33.88 -1.67 11.99
C LEU A 606 -33.63 -2.09 10.55
N PHE A 607 -34.33 -3.13 10.12
CA PHE A 607 -34.27 -3.63 8.75
C PHE A 607 -35.21 -2.83 7.86
N MET A 608 -34.63 -2.02 6.99
CA MET A 608 -35.33 -1.19 6.02
C MET A 608 -35.95 -2.06 4.92
N PRO A 609 -37.26 -1.91 4.60
CA PRO A 609 -37.88 -2.59 3.48
C PRO A 609 -37.37 -2.02 2.14
N PRO A 610 -37.47 -2.77 1.04
CA PRO A 610 -37.23 -2.20 -0.28
C PRO A 610 -38.35 -1.19 -0.59
N LEU A 611 -37.97 -0.01 -1.06
CA LEU A 611 -38.87 1.06 -1.48
C LEU A 611 -38.53 1.46 -2.91
N GLU A 612 -39.51 1.93 -3.67
CA GLU A 612 -39.31 2.31 -5.07
C GLU A 612 -38.68 3.70 -5.20
N ARG A 613 -39.10 4.63 -4.34
CA ARG A 613 -38.74 6.05 -4.41
C ARG A 613 -37.95 6.47 -3.19
N VAL A 614 -36.97 7.35 -3.40
CA VAL A 614 -36.18 7.93 -2.32
C VAL A 614 -37.02 8.81 -1.39
N GLU A 615 -38.09 9.47 -1.89
CA GLU A 615 -38.96 10.28 -1.02
C GLU A 615 -39.63 9.42 0.06
N ASP A 616 -40.08 8.22 -0.31
CA ASP A 616 -40.69 7.26 0.62
C ASP A 616 -39.69 6.76 1.65
N TYR A 617 -38.43 6.56 1.21
CA TYR A 617 -37.35 6.16 2.09
C TYR A 617 -37.02 7.25 3.12
N LEU A 618 -36.92 8.50 2.68
CA LEU A 618 -36.66 9.64 3.56
C LEU A 618 -37.81 9.88 4.54
N GLU A 619 -39.06 9.66 4.11
CA GLU A 619 -40.23 9.74 5.01
C GLU A 619 -40.17 8.68 6.11
N LEU A 620 -39.80 7.44 5.76
CA LEU A 620 -39.62 6.38 6.75
C LEU A 620 -38.45 6.68 7.70
N VAL A 621 -37.33 7.19 7.19
CA VAL A 621 -36.17 7.60 8.02
C VAL A 621 -36.56 8.71 9.00
N ALA A 622 -37.33 9.71 8.56
CA ALA A 622 -37.82 10.78 9.42
C ALA A 622 -38.71 10.25 10.55
N ALA A 623 -39.62 9.31 10.22
CA ALA A 623 -40.46 8.64 11.23
C ALA A 623 -39.62 7.82 12.22
N ILE A 624 -38.58 7.12 11.75
CA ILE A 624 -37.64 6.35 12.59
C ILE A 624 -36.87 7.26 13.53
N GLU A 625 -36.29 8.35 13.02
CA GLU A 625 -35.52 9.31 13.83
C GLU A 625 -36.40 9.90 14.94
N ALA A 626 -37.62 10.33 14.61
CA ALA A 626 -38.55 10.88 15.57
C ALA A 626 -38.99 9.86 16.64
N THR A 627 -39.17 8.58 16.27
CA THR A 627 -39.44 7.49 17.22
C THR A 627 -38.23 7.18 18.09
N ALA A 628 -37.02 7.17 17.53
CA ALA A 628 -35.78 6.97 18.28
C ALA A 628 -35.58 8.08 19.33
N GLU A 629 -35.91 9.32 18.98
CA GLU A 629 -35.87 10.45 19.90
C GLU A 629 -36.88 10.33 21.04
N GLU A 630 -38.14 10.00 20.71
CA GLU A 630 -39.23 9.80 21.68
C GLU A 630 -38.93 8.68 22.67
N LEU A 631 -38.39 7.57 22.18
CA LEU A 631 -38.10 6.38 22.99
C LEU A 631 -36.70 6.41 23.63
N HIS A 632 -35.92 7.47 23.40
CA HIS A 632 -34.52 7.59 23.82
C HIS A 632 -33.68 6.35 23.46
N CYS A 633 -33.87 5.84 22.26
CA CYS A 633 -33.28 4.58 21.80
C CYS A 633 -32.44 4.82 20.55
N PRO A 634 -31.11 4.79 20.65
CA PRO A 634 -30.23 4.81 19.48
C PRO A 634 -30.40 3.53 18.64
N VAL A 635 -30.32 3.68 17.32
CA VAL A 635 -30.63 2.61 16.36
C VAL A 635 -29.53 2.43 15.32
N LEU A 636 -29.50 1.23 14.73
CA LEU A 636 -28.63 0.86 13.60
C LEU A 636 -29.53 0.50 12.41
N LEU A 637 -29.37 1.17 11.27
CA LEU A 637 -30.16 0.88 10.07
C LEU A 637 -29.44 -0.16 9.21
N GLU A 638 -30.17 -1.15 8.72
CA GLU A 638 -29.66 -2.21 7.84
C GLU A 638 -30.74 -2.65 6.83
N GLY A 639 -30.42 -3.65 6.00
CA GLY A 639 -31.35 -4.17 5.00
C GLY A 639 -31.23 -3.45 3.66
N TYR A 640 -32.35 -3.00 3.10
CA TYR A 640 -32.35 -2.36 1.79
C TYR A 640 -31.89 -0.89 1.88
N GLU A 641 -30.92 -0.55 1.05
CA GLU A 641 -30.37 0.80 0.91
C GLU A 641 -31.42 1.77 0.34
N PRO A 642 -31.22 3.10 0.50
CA PRO A 642 -31.97 4.08 -0.28
C PRO A 642 -31.92 3.74 -1.78
N PRO A 643 -33.06 3.84 -2.51
CA PRO A 643 -33.06 3.64 -3.95
C PRO A 643 -32.04 4.54 -4.65
N SER A 644 -31.42 4.03 -5.72
CA SER A 644 -30.46 4.83 -6.50
C SER A 644 -31.14 6.10 -7.03
N ASP A 645 -30.58 7.25 -6.70
CA ASP A 645 -31.16 8.55 -7.03
C ASP A 645 -30.06 9.61 -7.20
N PRO A 646 -30.07 10.40 -8.30
CA PRO A 646 -29.03 11.40 -8.57
C PRO A 646 -29.02 12.59 -7.58
N ARG A 647 -30.07 12.75 -6.76
CA ARG A 647 -30.16 13.79 -5.73
C ARG A 647 -29.43 13.41 -4.44
N LEU A 648 -29.01 12.15 -4.31
CA LEU A 648 -28.18 11.67 -3.20
C LEU A 648 -26.71 11.53 -3.63
N SER A 649 -25.81 11.71 -2.67
CA SER A 649 -24.42 11.28 -2.74
C SER A 649 -24.14 10.26 -1.64
N ASN A 650 -23.16 9.39 -1.87
CA ASN A 650 -22.75 8.40 -0.90
C ASN A 650 -21.26 8.06 -1.03
N PHE A 651 -20.71 7.52 0.05
CA PHE A 651 -19.48 6.73 0.04
C PHE A 651 -19.74 5.40 0.73
N ARG A 652 -18.95 4.38 0.39
CA ARG A 652 -19.07 3.03 0.96
C ARG A 652 -17.71 2.47 1.34
N ILE A 653 -17.65 1.75 2.46
CA ILE A 653 -16.46 1.01 2.88
C ILE A 653 -16.84 -0.47 2.98
N THR A 654 -16.17 -1.31 2.20
CA THR A 654 -16.48 -2.74 2.05
C THR A 654 -15.23 -3.60 2.21
N PRO A 655 -15.34 -4.81 2.77
CA PRO A 655 -14.24 -5.74 2.83
C PRO A 655 -14.17 -6.56 1.54
N ASP A 656 -12.99 -6.61 0.93
CA ASP A 656 -12.67 -7.52 -0.15
C ASP A 656 -11.48 -8.44 0.23
N PRO A 657 -11.22 -9.54 -0.50
CA PRO A 657 -10.17 -10.48 -0.12
C PRO A 657 -8.82 -9.76 -0.06
N GLY A 658 -8.18 -9.78 1.10
CA GLY A 658 -6.90 -9.14 1.33
C GLY A 658 -6.89 -7.61 1.44
N VAL A 659 -8.04 -6.91 1.30
CA VAL A 659 -8.10 -5.43 1.36
C VAL A 659 -9.41 -4.90 1.98
N ILE A 660 -9.40 -3.63 2.37
CA ILE A 660 -10.61 -2.80 2.49
C ILE A 660 -10.72 -1.98 1.21
N GLU A 661 -11.90 -1.93 0.61
CA GLU A 661 -12.22 -1.08 -0.54
C GLU A 661 -13.08 0.10 -0.08
N VAL A 662 -12.71 1.31 -0.53
CA VAL A 662 -13.47 2.54 -0.26
C VAL A 662 -14.01 3.06 -1.58
N ASN A 663 -15.33 3.02 -1.76
CA ASN A 663 -15.99 3.65 -2.91
C ASN A 663 -16.22 5.12 -2.57
N VAL A 664 -15.44 6.02 -3.18
CA VAL A 664 -15.52 7.47 -2.92
C VAL A 664 -16.58 8.15 -3.79
N GLN A 665 -17.19 9.21 -3.25
CA GLN A 665 -18.15 10.02 -4.00
C GLN A 665 -17.50 10.69 -5.23
N PRO A 666 -18.22 10.81 -6.38
CA PRO A 666 -17.67 11.40 -7.61
C PRO A 666 -17.32 12.88 -7.48
N SER A 667 -16.15 13.29 -7.95
CA SER A 667 -15.67 14.68 -8.01
C SER A 667 -15.94 15.32 -9.36
N ALA A 668 -16.47 16.54 -9.35
CA ALA A 668 -16.71 17.32 -10.57
C ALA A 668 -15.48 18.14 -10.97
N THR A 669 -14.72 18.61 -9.99
CA THR A 669 -13.56 19.49 -10.20
C THR A 669 -12.26 18.84 -9.72
N TRP A 670 -11.14 19.36 -10.20
CA TRP A 670 -9.80 19.03 -9.79
C TRP A 670 -9.56 19.34 -8.31
N ASP A 671 -10.01 20.49 -7.82
CA ASP A 671 -9.83 20.85 -6.41
C ASP A 671 -10.62 19.89 -5.49
N GLU A 672 -11.83 19.47 -5.87
CA GLU A 672 -12.56 18.41 -5.15
C GLU A 672 -11.83 17.06 -5.20
N LEU A 673 -11.21 16.73 -6.34
CA LEU A 673 -10.47 15.49 -6.50
C LEU A 673 -9.23 15.43 -5.62
N VAL A 674 -8.46 16.54 -5.58
CA VAL A 674 -7.28 16.71 -4.72
C VAL A 674 -7.69 16.58 -3.26
N GLU A 675 -8.70 17.34 -2.84
CA GLU A 675 -9.19 17.36 -1.45
C GLU A 675 -9.58 15.96 -0.99
N ARG A 676 -10.42 15.26 -1.77
CA ARG A 676 -10.92 13.93 -1.37
C ARG A 676 -9.82 12.88 -1.34
N THR A 677 -8.90 12.92 -2.30
CA THR A 677 -7.81 11.95 -2.37
C THR A 677 -6.82 12.16 -1.23
N GLU A 678 -6.36 13.39 -0.99
CA GLU A 678 -5.42 13.68 0.11
C GLU A 678 -6.06 13.41 1.47
N PHE A 679 -7.34 13.78 1.66
CA PHE A 679 -8.07 13.51 2.90
C PHE A 679 -8.21 12.00 3.18
N LEU A 680 -8.62 11.21 2.19
CA LEU A 680 -8.79 9.77 2.38
C LEU A 680 -7.46 9.07 2.72
N TYR A 681 -6.37 9.40 2.02
CA TYR A 681 -5.06 8.82 2.31
C TYR A 681 -4.60 9.16 3.73
N GLU A 682 -4.74 10.42 4.16
CA GLU A 682 -4.30 10.81 5.51
C GLU A 682 -5.18 10.17 6.60
N GLU A 683 -6.51 10.19 6.45
CA GLU A 683 -7.37 9.54 7.46
C GLU A 683 -7.18 8.02 7.49
N ALA A 684 -6.94 7.37 6.34
CA ALA A 684 -6.57 5.96 6.31
C ALA A 684 -5.28 5.71 7.12
N ARG A 685 -4.24 6.52 6.89
CA ARG A 685 -2.98 6.46 7.65
C ARG A 685 -3.21 6.65 9.15
N GLN A 686 -4.02 7.63 9.54
CA GLN A 686 -4.38 7.88 10.95
C GLN A 686 -5.18 6.74 11.58
N THR A 687 -5.90 5.94 10.77
CA THR A 687 -6.55 4.69 11.19
C THR A 687 -5.67 3.45 11.08
N ARG A 688 -4.35 3.62 10.93
CA ARG A 688 -3.38 2.52 10.81
C ARG A 688 -3.61 1.64 9.56
N LEU A 689 -4.13 2.25 8.50
CA LEU A 689 -4.29 1.66 7.18
C LEU A 689 -3.30 2.29 6.18
N SER A 690 -2.82 1.49 5.23
CA SER A 690 -1.87 1.89 4.20
C SER A 690 -2.30 1.43 2.81
N THR A 691 -1.72 2.05 1.79
CA THR A 691 -1.99 1.83 0.37
C THR A 691 -0.95 0.94 -0.31
N GLU A 692 0.02 0.46 0.46
CA GLU A 692 1.17 -0.30 -0.02
C GLU A 692 1.34 -1.63 0.72
N LYS A 693 2.04 -2.56 0.08
CA LYS A 693 2.51 -3.82 0.64
C LYS A 693 3.97 -4.04 0.30
N PHE A 694 4.62 -4.86 1.10
CA PHE A 694 5.96 -5.35 0.81
C PHE A 694 5.91 -6.86 0.62
N MET A 695 6.60 -7.37 -0.39
CA MET A 695 6.83 -8.79 -0.59
C MET A 695 7.99 -9.27 0.29
N ILE A 696 8.09 -10.57 0.53
CA ILE A 696 9.14 -11.20 1.36
C ILE A 696 10.55 -10.75 0.93
N ASP A 697 10.75 -10.62 -0.38
CA ASP A 697 12.02 -10.28 -1.02
C ASP A 697 12.36 -8.77 -0.95
N GLY A 698 11.50 -8.00 -0.28
CA GLY A 698 11.58 -6.54 -0.15
C GLY A 698 10.92 -5.78 -1.28
N ARG A 699 10.31 -6.41 -2.29
CA ARG A 699 9.66 -5.67 -3.39
C ARG A 699 8.47 -4.87 -2.87
N HIS A 700 8.35 -3.63 -3.34
CA HIS A 700 7.30 -2.72 -2.97
C HIS A 700 6.16 -2.82 -3.99
N THR A 701 4.93 -3.04 -3.54
CA THR A 701 3.73 -3.17 -4.39
C THR A 701 2.58 -2.36 -3.81
N GLY A 702 1.52 -2.18 -4.58
CA GLY A 702 0.24 -1.72 -4.03
C GLY A 702 -0.39 -2.80 -3.15
N THR A 703 -1.59 -2.52 -2.66
CA THR A 703 -2.39 -3.42 -1.81
C THR A 703 -2.75 -4.76 -2.46
N GLY A 704 -2.67 -4.87 -3.79
CA GLY A 704 -3.16 -6.02 -4.57
C GLY A 704 -4.67 -5.99 -4.89
N GLY A 705 -5.43 -5.05 -4.32
CA GLY A 705 -6.86 -4.87 -4.60
C GLY A 705 -7.17 -3.97 -5.81
N GLY A 706 -6.16 -3.26 -6.31
CA GLY A 706 -6.31 -2.27 -7.39
C GLY A 706 -6.71 -0.88 -6.88
N ASN A 707 -6.76 0.08 -7.81
CA ASN A 707 -7.23 1.44 -7.64
C ASN A 707 -8.06 1.82 -8.87
N HIS A 708 -9.28 1.27 -8.95
CA HIS A 708 -10.12 1.48 -10.12
C HIS A 708 -10.54 2.95 -10.20
N PHE A 709 -10.37 3.56 -11.38
CA PHE A 709 -10.87 4.90 -11.66
C PHE A 709 -12.20 4.82 -12.38
N VAL A 710 -13.20 5.56 -11.90
CA VAL A 710 -14.55 5.57 -12.47
C VAL A 710 -14.80 6.93 -13.11
N LEU A 711 -15.04 6.93 -14.42
CA LEU A 711 -15.31 8.13 -15.22
C LEU A 711 -16.76 8.14 -15.66
N GLY A 712 -17.41 9.30 -15.66
CA GLY A 712 -18.78 9.42 -16.12
C GLY A 712 -19.30 10.85 -16.08
N GLY A 713 -20.60 11.00 -15.90
CA GLY A 713 -21.26 12.29 -15.63
C GLY A 713 -22.12 12.22 -14.36
N ALA A 714 -22.68 13.36 -13.95
CA ALA A 714 -23.55 13.44 -12.78
C ALA A 714 -24.83 12.59 -12.93
N THR A 715 -25.28 12.42 -14.18
CA THR A 715 -26.36 11.52 -14.60
C THR A 715 -25.91 10.73 -15.84
N PRO A 716 -26.60 9.64 -16.21
CA PRO A 716 -26.26 8.91 -17.43
C PRO A 716 -26.39 9.77 -18.69
N ALA A 717 -27.38 10.67 -18.73
CA ALA A 717 -27.55 11.64 -19.81
C ALA A 717 -26.38 12.64 -19.92
N ASP A 718 -25.70 12.94 -18.80
CA ASP A 718 -24.51 13.80 -18.78
C ASP A 718 -23.22 13.04 -19.14
N SER A 719 -23.24 11.70 -19.18
CA SER A 719 -22.05 10.89 -19.41
C SER A 719 -21.36 11.25 -20.73
N PRO A 720 -20.07 11.64 -20.70
CA PRO A 720 -19.36 12.00 -21.92
C PRO A 720 -19.25 10.80 -22.88
N PHE A 721 -19.22 9.57 -22.38
CA PHE A 721 -19.11 8.35 -23.19
C PHE A 721 -20.42 7.98 -23.90
N LEU A 722 -21.57 8.37 -23.35
CA LEU A 722 -22.88 8.14 -23.99
C LEU A 722 -23.23 9.27 -24.95
N ARG A 723 -22.87 10.51 -24.61
CA ARG A 723 -23.05 11.69 -25.48
C ARG A 723 -22.13 11.66 -26.70
N ARG A 724 -20.89 11.19 -26.51
CA ARG A 724 -19.86 11.06 -27.57
C ARG A 724 -19.17 9.68 -27.47
N PRO A 725 -19.76 8.63 -28.06
CA PRO A 725 -19.19 7.28 -28.04
C PRO A 725 -17.78 7.18 -28.65
N ASP A 726 -17.42 8.10 -29.55
CA ASP A 726 -16.08 8.20 -30.12
C ASP A 726 -14.99 8.50 -29.08
N LEU A 727 -15.35 9.06 -27.92
CA LEU A 727 -14.43 9.24 -26.80
C LEU A 727 -13.94 7.89 -26.25
N LEU A 728 -14.86 6.94 -26.04
CA LEU A 728 -14.50 5.59 -25.57
C LEU A 728 -13.65 4.85 -26.61
N ARG A 729 -13.99 4.96 -27.90
CA ARG A 729 -13.14 4.48 -29.00
C ARG A 729 -11.75 5.08 -28.94
N SER A 730 -11.64 6.39 -28.72
CA SER A 730 -10.36 7.10 -28.67
C SER A 730 -9.49 6.57 -27.54
N LEU A 731 -10.06 6.41 -26.33
CA LEU A 731 -9.36 5.85 -25.18
C LEU A 731 -8.86 4.43 -25.45
N ILE A 732 -9.73 3.52 -25.91
CA ILE A 732 -9.35 2.12 -26.19
C ILE A 732 -8.27 2.07 -27.28
N SER A 733 -8.43 2.84 -28.37
CA SER A 733 -7.46 2.86 -29.46
C SER A 733 -6.10 3.41 -29.03
N TYR A 734 -6.10 4.44 -28.17
CA TYR A 734 -4.88 5.08 -27.69
C TYR A 734 -4.13 4.20 -26.69
N TRP A 735 -4.83 3.60 -25.70
CA TRP A 735 -4.25 2.61 -24.80
C TRP A 735 -3.68 1.41 -25.55
N HIS A 736 -4.39 0.97 -26.60
CA HIS A 736 -3.93 -0.13 -27.42
C HIS A 736 -2.60 0.21 -28.13
N ASN A 737 -2.53 1.39 -28.73
CA ASN A 737 -1.34 1.86 -29.46
C ASN A 737 -0.20 2.34 -28.55
N HIS A 738 -0.46 2.57 -27.26
CA HIS A 738 0.55 2.95 -26.25
C HIS A 738 0.52 1.98 -25.06
N PRO A 739 1.17 0.81 -25.17
CA PRO A 739 1.21 -0.19 -24.10
C PRO A 739 1.73 0.32 -22.75
N SER A 740 2.49 1.42 -22.74
CA SER A 740 2.93 2.07 -21.50
C SER A 740 1.77 2.43 -20.56
N LEU A 741 0.61 2.82 -21.11
CA LEU A 741 -0.55 3.19 -20.31
C LEU A 741 -1.20 2.00 -19.60
N SER A 742 -1.01 0.78 -20.10
CA SER A 742 -1.45 -0.45 -19.45
C SER A 742 -0.45 -0.92 -18.40
N TYR A 743 0.85 -0.87 -18.69
CA TYR A 743 1.86 -1.57 -17.87
C TYR A 743 2.61 -0.68 -16.86
N LEU A 744 2.69 0.64 -17.08
CA LEU A 744 3.36 1.53 -16.12
C LEU A 744 2.60 1.57 -14.77
N PHE A 745 1.28 1.54 -14.84
CA PHE A 745 0.39 1.70 -13.69
C PHE A 745 -0.27 0.39 -13.21
N SER A 746 -0.08 -0.73 -13.90
CA SER A 746 -0.69 -2.04 -13.55
C SER A 746 -0.18 -2.61 -12.22
N GLY A 747 -0.79 -3.66 -11.69
CA GLY A 747 -0.14 -4.48 -10.65
C GLY A 747 1.02 -5.33 -11.20
N LEU A 748 1.58 -6.21 -10.36
CA LEU A 748 2.54 -7.23 -10.81
C LEU A 748 1.88 -8.38 -11.59
N PHE A 749 0.62 -8.69 -11.27
CA PHE A 749 -0.12 -9.75 -11.94
C PHE A 749 -0.73 -9.23 -13.25
N ILE A 750 0.04 -9.36 -14.34
CA ILE A 750 -0.34 -8.93 -15.69
C ILE A 750 -0.49 -10.13 -16.66
N GLY A 751 -0.96 -9.86 -17.87
CA GLY A 751 -1.14 -10.86 -18.92
C GLY A 751 -2.58 -11.36 -19.04
N PRO A 752 -2.83 -12.36 -19.90
CA PRO A 752 -4.17 -12.76 -20.34
C PRO A 752 -5.09 -13.27 -19.23
N THR A 753 -4.51 -13.70 -18.10
CA THR A 753 -5.24 -14.26 -16.95
C THR A 753 -5.27 -13.31 -15.76
N SER A 754 -4.80 -12.07 -15.93
CA SER A 754 -4.78 -11.02 -14.90
C SER A 754 -6.17 -10.50 -14.53
N GLN A 755 -6.26 -9.57 -13.59
CA GLN A 755 -7.52 -8.94 -13.19
C GLN A 755 -8.02 -7.86 -14.16
N ALA A 756 -7.18 -7.45 -15.12
CA ALA A 756 -7.44 -6.39 -16.08
C ALA A 756 -6.61 -6.61 -17.37
N PRO A 757 -6.79 -7.72 -18.12
CA PRO A 757 -5.99 -7.99 -19.30
C PRO A 757 -6.36 -7.03 -20.43
N ARG A 758 -5.39 -6.79 -21.31
CA ARG A 758 -5.63 -6.07 -22.56
C ARG A 758 -6.40 -6.95 -23.55
N VAL A 759 -7.12 -6.32 -24.47
CA VAL A 759 -7.91 -7.01 -25.50
C VAL A 759 -7.06 -7.91 -26.42
N ASP A 760 -5.77 -7.59 -26.60
CA ASP A 760 -4.85 -8.31 -27.50
C ASP A 760 -3.96 -9.36 -26.81
N GLU A 761 -4.10 -9.58 -25.50
CA GLU A 761 -3.26 -10.55 -24.77
C GLU A 761 -3.79 -11.98 -24.84
N ALA A 762 -5.10 -12.16 -25.07
CA ALA A 762 -5.77 -13.45 -24.98
C ALA A 762 -6.10 -14.09 -26.33
N ARG A 763 -6.60 -13.28 -27.29
CA ARG A 763 -7.17 -13.77 -28.55
C ARG A 763 -6.61 -12.99 -29.73
N ASN A 764 -5.96 -13.70 -30.65
CA ASN A 764 -5.31 -13.11 -31.83
C ASN A 764 -6.28 -12.43 -32.81
N ASP A 765 -7.56 -12.82 -32.82
CA ASP A 765 -8.60 -12.26 -33.69
C ASP A 765 -9.33 -11.05 -33.09
N ALA A 766 -9.18 -10.80 -31.78
CA ALA A 766 -9.97 -9.79 -31.06
C ALA A 766 -9.83 -8.38 -31.65
N LEU A 767 -8.61 -8.00 -32.08
CA LEU A 767 -8.37 -6.68 -32.66
C LEU A 767 -9.01 -6.48 -34.03
N TYR A 768 -9.21 -7.55 -34.80
CA TYR A 768 -9.92 -7.46 -36.07
C TYR A 768 -11.41 -7.19 -35.83
N GLU A 769 -12.02 -7.92 -34.90
CA GLU A 769 -13.42 -7.71 -34.50
C GLU A 769 -13.63 -6.32 -33.84
N LEU A 770 -12.67 -5.85 -33.05
CA LEU A 770 -12.71 -4.51 -32.44
C LEU A 770 -12.67 -3.39 -33.49
N GLU A 771 -11.87 -3.53 -34.55
CA GLU A 771 -11.85 -2.57 -35.67
C GLU A 771 -13.20 -2.55 -36.42
N ILE A 772 -13.86 -3.70 -36.56
CA ILE A 772 -15.22 -3.77 -37.13
C ILE A 772 -16.21 -3.06 -36.19
N ALA A 773 -16.16 -3.32 -34.89
CA ALA A 773 -17.02 -2.65 -33.91
C ALA A 773 -16.83 -1.12 -33.94
N PHE A 774 -15.58 -0.64 -34.03
CA PHE A 774 -15.28 0.79 -34.18
C PHE A 774 -15.82 1.40 -35.48
N ALA A 775 -15.86 0.64 -36.57
CA ALA A 775 -16.46 1.10 -37.82
C ALA A 775 -18.00 1.20 -37.76
N GLN A 776 -18.63 0.51 -36.80
CA GLN A 776 -20.08 0.60 -36.54
C GLN A 776 -20.45 1.67 -35.49
N MET A 777 -19.45 2.30 -34.85
CA MET A 777 -19.72 3.41 -33.93
C MET A 777 -20.08 4.69 -34.70
N PRO A 778 -21.04 5.48 -34.19
CA PRO A 778 -21.46 6.71 -34.84
C PRO A 778 -20.34 7.75 -34.90
N ALA A 779 -20.38 8.60 -35.91
CA ALA A 779 -19.43 9.70 -36.04
C ALA A 779 -19.71 10.80 -34.99
N PRO A 780 -18.71 11.61 -34.63
CA PRO A 780 -18.92 12.77 -33.76
C PRO A 780 -20.09 13.66 -34.23
N GLY A 781 -21.08 13.84 -33.36
CA GLY A 781 -22.27 14.67 -33.64
C GLY A 781 -23.48 13.92 -34.21
N GLU A 782 -23.36 12.63 -34.51
CA GLU A 782 -24.50 11.78 -34.86
C GLU A 782 -25.21 11.26 -33.60
N GLU A 783 -26.53 11.13 -33.64
CA GLU A 783 -27.30 10.54 -32.54
C GLU A 783 -26.99 9.05 -32.41
N CYS A 784 -26.64 8.62 -31.19
CA CYS A 784 -26.41 7.22 -30.84
C CYS A 784 -27.41 6.78 -29.79
N ALA A 785 -28.06 5.64 -29.99
CA ALA A 785 -28.80 5.02 -28.90
C ALA A 785 -27.80 4.47 -27.86
N PRO A 786 -27.89 4.85 -26.57
CA PRO A 786 -26.86 4.50 -25.56
C PRO A 786 -26.55 2.99 -25.45
N TRP A 787 -27.54 2.13 -25.64
CA TRP A 787 -27.38 0.67 -25.61
C TRP A 787 -26.53 0.10 -26.75
N LEU A 788 -26.37 0.83 -27.85
CA LEU A 788 -25.58 0.37 -28.99
C LEU A 788 -24.10 0.27 -28.63
N VAL A 789 -23.59 1.26 -27.88
CA VAL A 789 -22.18 1.29 -27.42
C VAL A 789 -21.86 0.05 -26.59
N ASP A 790 -22.76 -0.30 -25.67
CA ASP A 790 -22.65 -1.52 -24.87
C ASP A 790 -22.60 -2.78 -25.74
N ARG A 791 -23.56 -2.95 -26.66
CA ARG A 791 -23.65 -4.17 -27.49
C ARG A 791 -22.50 -4.32 -28.47
N LEU A 792 -21.89 -3.23 -28.93
CA LEU A 792 -20.71 -3.27 -29.80
C LEU A 792 -19.44 -3.74 -29.07
N LEU A 793 -19.28 -3.37 -27.79
CA LEU A 793 -18.03 -3.56 -27.05
C LEU A 793 -18.06 -4.68 -26.01
N ARG A 794 -19.22 -4.99 -25.42
CA ARG A 794 -19.36 -5.89 -24.26
C ARG A 794 -18.73 -7.26 -24.46
N ASN A 795 -18.80 -7.83 -25.66
CA ASN A 795 -18.25 -9.17 -25.94
C ASN A 795 -16.79 -9.14 -26.40
N LEU A 796 -16.19 -7.95 -26.52
CA LEU A 796 -14.79 -7.75 -26.90
C LEU A 796 -13.94 -7.29 -25.70
N LEU A 797 -14.54 -6.51 -24.80
CA LEU A 797 -13.93 -6.08 -23.54
C LEU A 797 -14.22 -7.12 -22.45
N ILE A 798 -13.54 -8.26 -22.53
CA ILE A 798 -13.68 -9.42 -21.63
C ILE A 798 -12.34 -10.09 -21.35
N ASP A 799 -12.25 -10.81 -20.23
CA ASP A 799 -11.15 -11.74 -19.99
C ASP A 799 -11.29 -13.05 -20.82
N VAL A 800 -10.32 -13.95 -20.68
CA VAL A 800 -10.33 -15.29 -21.31
C VAL A 800 -11.53 -16.17 -20.95
N THR A 801 -12.26 -15.86 -19.87
CA THR A 801 -13.46 -16.61 -19.44
C THR A 801 -14.77 -15.95 -19.87
N GLY A 802 -14.71 -14.77 -20.51
CA GLY A 802 -15.89 -13.99 -20.91
C GLY A 802 -16.39 -13.03 -19.84
N ASN A 803 -15.59 -12.75 -18.80
CA ASN A 803 -15.95 -11.86 -17.73
C ASN A 803 -15.63 -10.39 -18.10
N THR A 804 -16.67 -9.56 -18.22
CA THR A 804 -16.59 -8.12 -18.53
C THR A 804 -16.02 -7.30 -17.39
N HIS A 805 -16.30 -7.70 -16.14
CA HIS A 805 -15.80 -7.02 -14.95
C HIS A 805 -14.28 -7.13 -14.80
N ARG A 806 -13.65 -8.06 -15.52
CA ARG A 806 -12.18 -8.23 -15.50
C ARG A 806 -11.48 -7.56 -16.66
N ALA A 807 -12.16 -6.78 -17.50
CA ALA A 807 -11.50 -6.06 -18.60
C ALA A 807 -10.76 -4.80 -18.10
N GLU A 808 -9.68 -4.41 -18.80
CA GLU A 808 -8.97 -3.14 -18.53
C GLU A 808 -9.91 -1.93 -18.60
N PHE A 809 -10.79 -1.90 -19.61
CA PHE A 809 -11.90 -0.97 -19.75
C PHE A 809 -13.21 -1.72 -19.45
N CYS A 810 -13.71 -1.59 -18.24
CA CYS A 810 -14.94 -2.23 -17.80
C CYS A 810 -16.14 -1.31 -18.08
N ILE A 811 -17.10 -1.83 -18.84
CA ILE A 811 -18.32 -1.12 -19.25
C ILE A 811 -19.58 -1.65 -18.56
N ASP A 812 -19.45 -2.42 -17.48
CA ASP A 812 -20.59 -3.00 -16.77
C ASP A 812 -21.51 -1.93 -16.16
N LYS A 813 -20.92 -0.80 -15.76
CA LYS A 813 -21.66 0.37 -15.25
C LYS A 813 -21.96 1.41 -16.36
N LEU A 814 -21.74 1.10 -17.65
CA LEU A 814 -21.95 2.05 -18.74
C LEU A 814 -23.43 2.18 -19.12
N TYR A 815 -23.99 1.22 -19.86
CA TYR A 815 -25.42 1.24 -20.22
C TYR A 815 -25.95 -0.15 -20.60
N SER A 816 -26.47 -0.90 -19.62
CA SER A 816 -27.15 -2.16 -19.90
C SER A 816 -28.58 -1.92 -20.41
N PRO A 817 -28.98 -2.52 -21.56
CA PRO A 817 -30.36 -2.46 -22.01
C PRO A 817 -31.31 -3.33 -21.14
N ASP A 818 -30.78 -4.26 -20.35
CA ASP A 818 -31.55 -5.32 -19.68
C ASP A 818 -32.33 -4.81 -18.44
N GLY A 819 -31.98 -3.65 -17.87
CA GLY A 819 -32.70 -3.04 -16.75
C GLY A 819 -32.14 -1.66 -16.34
N ALA A 820 -32.92 -0.89 -15.57
CA ALA A 820 -32.55 0.46 -15.15
C ALA A 820 -31.32 0.51 -14.22
N THR A 821 -31.05 -0.55 -13.46
CA THR A 821 -29.90 -0.67 -12.54
C THR A 821 -28.54 -0.61 -13.25
N GLY A 822 -28.47 -1.05 -14.51
CA GLY A 822 -27.22 -1.05 -15.29
C GLY A 822 -27.02 0.20 -16.16
N ARG A 823 -27.88 1.23 -16.04
CA ARG A 823 -27.84 2.45 -16.86
C ARG A 823 -27.19 3.60 -16.10
N LEU A 824 -25.91 3.48 -15.72
CA LEU A 824 -25.24 4.49 -14.88
C LEU A 824 -24.39 5.50 -15.66
N GLY A 825 -24.03 5.20 -16.91
CA GLY A 825 -23.18 6.04 -17.75
C GLY A 825 -21.72 6.09 -17.31
N LEU A 826 -21.24 5.08 -16.59
CA LEU A 826 -19.91 5.04 -15.99
C LEU A 826 -18.98 4.07 -16.74
N LEU A 827 -17.73 4.50 -16.94
CA LEU A 827 -16.62 3.70 -17.43
C LEU A 827 -15.63 3.45 -16.30
N GLU A 828 -15.23 2.20 -16.09
CA GLU A 828 -14.23 1.84 -15.09
C GLU A 828 -12.91 1.47 -15.75
N LEU A 829 -11.82 2.10 -15.32
CA LEU A 829 -10.46 1.74 -15.70
C LEU A 829 -9.85 0.90 -14.59
N ARG A 830 -9.51 -0.35 -14.90
CA ARG A 830 -9.15 -1.35 -13.88
C ARG A 830 -7.66 -1.70 -13.81
N ALA A 831 -6.89 -1.37 -14.84
CA ALA A 831 -5.44 -1.65 -14.90
C ALA A 831 -4.59 -0.63 -14.11
N PHE A 832 -5.09 -0.15 -12.97
CA PHE A 832 -4.38 0.77 -12.09
C PHE A 832 -4.18 0.11 -10.73
N GLU A 833 -2.93 -0.03 -10.32
CA GLU A 833 -2.54 -0.41 -8.97
C GLU A 833 -2.57 0.81 -8.05
N MET A 834 -2.84 0.56 -6.76
CA MET A 834 -2.83 1.58 -5.74
C MET A 834 -1.43 2.19 -5.58
N PRO A 835 -1.25 3.51 -5.82
CA PRO A 835 0.04 4.14 -5.62
C PRO A 835 0.26 4.47 -4.12
N PRO A 836 1.49 4.38 -3.61
CA PRO A 836 1.83 4.64 -2.20
C PRO A 836 1.48 6.04 -1.68
N HIS A 837 1.31 7.01 -2.57
CA HIS A 837 1.16 8.41 -2.19
C HIS A 837 -0.01 9.08 -2.93
N ALA A 838 -0.83 9.86 -2.21
CA ALA A 838 -2.01 10.53 -2.74
C ALA A 838 -1.72 11.35 -4.02
N ARG A 839 -0.66 12.16 -3.99
CA ARG A 839 -0.22 12.95 -5.16
C ARG A 839 0.19 12.12 -6.37
N MET A 840 0.69 10.89 -6.19
CA MET A 840 0.95 9.98 -7.32
C MET A 840 -0.35 9.50 -7.95
N SER A 841 -1.38 9.20 -7.13
CA SER A 841 -2.74 8.92 -7.62
C SER A 841 -3.32 10.10 -8.38
N LEU A 842 -3.15 11.33 -7.86
CA LEU A 842 -3.63 12.54 -8.51
C LEU A 842 -2.93 12.80 -9.85
N ALA A 843 -1.63 12.51 -9.98
CA ALA A 843 -0.93 12.62 -11.26
C ALA A 843 -1.47 11.64 -12.32
N GLN A 844 -1.84 10.41 -11.93
CA GLN A 844 -2.52 9.45 -12.82
C GLN A 844 -3.88 10.00 -13.26
N GLN A 845 -4.67 10.51 -12.31
CA GLN A 845 -5.99 11.08 -12.59
C GLN A 845 -5.91 12.34 -13.48
N LEU A 846 -4.88 13.17 -13.30
CA LEU A 846 -4.59 14.32 -14.16
C LEU A 846 -4.33 13.89 -15.61
N LEU A 847 -3.51 12.85 -15.80
CA LEU A 847 -3.25 12.25 -17.12
C LEU A 847 -4.56 11.80 -17.78
N LEU A 848 -5.43 11.10 -17.04
CA LEU A 848 -6.73 10.65 -17.54
C LEU A 848 -7.62 11.84 -17.94
N ARG A 849 -7.71 12.88 -17.11
CA ARG A 849 -8.50 14.10 -17.43
C ARG A 849 -7.95 14.82 -18.67
N ALA A 850 -6.63 14.93 -18.79
CA ALA A 850 -5.98 15.53 -19.95
C ALA A 850 -6.29 14.76 -21.25
N LEU A 851 -6.23 13.43 -21.21
CA LEU A 851 -6.59 12.57 -22.34
C LEU A 851 -8.06 12.70 -22.72
N VAL A 852 -8.98 12.71 -21.74
CA VAL A 852 -10.40 12.95 -22.00
C VAL A 852 -10.63 14.32 -22.65
N ALA A 853 -10.03 15.39 -22.12
CA ALA A 853 -10.15 16.72 -22.68
C ALA A 853 -9.57 16.81 -24.10
N ARG A 854 -8.41 16.19 -24.35
CA ARG A 854 -7.78 16.08 -25.67
C ARG A 854 -8.69 15.34 -26.65
N PHE A 855 -9.19 14.16 -26.31
CA PHE A 855 -9.99 13.34 -27.22
C PHE A 855 -11.39 13.89 -27.45
N TRP A 856 -11.95 14.63 -26.49
CA TRP A 856 -13.21 15.35 -26.68
C TRP A 856 -13.09 16.42 -27.76
N ARG A 857 -12.00 17.20 -27.71
CA ARG A 857 -11.70 18.25 -28.69
C ARG A 857 -11.28 17.66 -30.04
N GLU A 858 -10.41 16.66 -30.03
CA GLU A 858 -9.88 16.00 -31.22
C GLU A 858 -9.83 14.48 -31.03
N PRO A 859 -10.79 13.73 -31.60
CA PRO A 859 -10.86 12.28 -31.46
C PRO A 859 -9.61 11.56 -31.95
N TYR A 860 -9.19 10.51 -31.24
CA TYR A 860 -8.11 9.63 -31.69
C TYR A 860 -8.69 8.41 -32.41
N ALA A 861 -8.70 8.47 -33.74
CA ALA A 861 -9.31 7.46 -34.59
C ALA A 861 -8.32 6.98 -35.68
N PRO A 862 -7.25 6.25 -35.30
CA PRO A 862 -6.32 5.73 -36.28
C PRO A 862 -7.04 4.77 -37.25
N PRO A 863 -6.59 4.67 -38.52
CA PRO A 863 -7.22 3.81 -39.50
C PRO A 863 -7.07 2.31 -39.17
N LYS A 864 -6.03 1.94 -38.41
CA LYS A 864 -5.77 0.59 -37.91
C LYS A 864 -5.14 0.65 -36.53
N LEU A 865 -5.42 -0.35 -35.71
CA LEU A 865 -4.76 -0.55 -34.42
C LEU A 865 -3.42 -1.25 -34.63
N ALA A 866 -2.42 -0.91 -33.81
CA ALA A 866 -1.11 -1.57 -33.82
C ALA A 866 -1.28 -3.10 -33.64
N ARG A 867 -0.42 -3.90 -34.27
CA ARG A 867 -0.44 -5.37 -34.14
C ARG A 867 0.86 -5.81 -33.48
N TRP A 868 0.92 -5.69 -32.16
CA TRP A 868 2.15 -5.94 -31.40
C TRP A 868 2.60 -7.39 -31.42
N GLY A 869 1.66 -8.35 -31.37
CA GLY A 869 2.01 -9.77 -31.32
C GLY A 869 2.95 -10.07 -30.15
N THR A 870 4.03 -10.82 -30.40
CA THR A 870 5.02 -11.17 -29.38
C THR A 870 5.89 -9.98 -28.94
N GLU A 871 5.98 -8.91 -29.73
CA GLU A 871 6.68 -7.67 -29.31
C GLU A 871 6.03 -7.03 -28.08
N LEU A 872 4.73 -7.26 -27.84
CA LEU A 872 4.04 -6.77 -26.65
C LEU A 872 4.75 -7.23 -25.37
N HIS A 873 5.06 -8.54 -25.30
CA HIS A 873 5.69 -9.14 -24.12
C HIS A 873 7.22 -9.14 -24.15
N ASP A 874 7.84 -8.95 -25.32
CA ASP A 874 9.30 -8.83 -25.43
C ASP A 874 9.79 -7.40 -25.13
N ARG A 875 9.12 -6.40 -25.72
CA ARG A 875 9.53 -4.99 -25.67
C ARG A 875 8.87 -4.25 -24.52
N PHE A 876 7.54 -4.29 -24.43
CA PHE A 876 6.78 -3.44 -23.49
C PHE A 876 6.68 -4.01 -22.08
N LEU A 877 7.43 -5.06 -21.75
CA LEU A 877 7.65 -5.47 -20.37
C LEU A 877 8.97 -4.94 -19.80
N LEU A 878 9.77 -4.26 -20.63
CA LEU A 878 11.04 -3.67 -20.25
C LEU A 878 10.88 -2.17 -19.95
N PRO A 879 11.40 -1.66 -18.81
CA PRO A 879 11.23 -0.27 -18.38
C PRO A 879 11.63 0.77 -19.44
N HIS A 880 12.69 0.52 -20.21
CA HIS A 880 13.19 1.47 -21.20
C HIS A 880 12.14 1.78 -22.29
N PHE A 881 11.48 0.75 -22.80
CA PHE A 881 10.50 0.91 -23.87
C PHE A 881 9.16 1.43 -23.35
N ILE A 882 8.83 1.12 -22.10
CA ILE A 882 7.70 1.73 -21.40
C ILE A 882 7.93 3.23 -21.20
N GLU A 883 9.10 3.62 -20.71
CA GLU A 883 9.48 5.03 -20.55
C GLU A 883 9.50 5.75 -21.91
N GLN A 884 10.03 5.11 -22.96
CA GLN A 884 10.06 5.66 -24.31
C GLN A 884 8.64 5.89 -24.87
N ASP A 885 7.78 4.88 -24.83
CA ASP A 885 6.40 4.98 -25.32
C ASP A 885 5.58 5.99 -24.51
N PHE A 886 5.78 6.03 -23.18
CA PHE A 886 5.13 7.01 -22.33
C PHE A 886 5.62 8.44 -22.62
N ALA A 887 6.90 8.63 -22.94
CA ALA A 887 7.42 9.92 -23.34
C ALA A 887 6.73 10.45 -24.62
N ASP A 888 6.38 9.57 -25.56
CA ASP A 888 5.60 9.94 -26.74
C ASP A 888 4.19 10.44 -26.34
N VAL A 889 3.52 9.78 -25.39
CA VAL A 889 2.24 10.24 -24.83
C VAL A 889 2.35 11.65 -24.22
N ILE A 890 3.43 11.92 -23.48
CA ILE A 890 3.69 13.23 -22.89
C ILE A 890 3.91 14.29 -23.98
N VAL A 891 4.68 13.97 -25.02
CA VAL A 891 4.91 14.87 -26.16
C VAL A 891 3.59 15.19 -26.87
N GLU A 892 2.74 14.20 -27.11
CA GLU A 892 1.43 14.40 -27.75
C GLU A 892 0.51 15.31 -26.91
N LEU A 893 0.42 15.08 -25.61
CA LEU A 893 -0.38 15.93 -24.72
C LEU A 893 0.16 17.35 -24.61
N ASN A 894 1.49 17.52 -24.61
CA ASN A 894 2.14 18.83 -24.65
C ASN A 894 1.80 19.58 -25.95
N ASN A 895 1.85 18.90 -27.10
CA ASN A 895 1.45 19.47 -28.38
C ASN A 895 -0.05 19.82 -28.41
N ALA A 896 -0.87 19.10 -27.65
CA ALA A 896 -2.29 19.41 -27.45
C ALA A 896 -2.54 20.55 -26.43
N GLY A 897 -1.49 21.16 -25.85
CA GLY A 897 -1.63 22.29 -24.92
C GLY A 897 -1.72 21.91 -23.45
N TYR A 898 -1.44 20.65 -23.09
CA TYR A 898 -1.40 20.16 -21.71
C TYR A 898 0.06 19.88 -21.30
N PRO A 899 0.79 20.85 -20.70
CA PRO A 899 2.23 20.79 -20.44
C PRO A 899 2.63 19.81 -19.31
N LEU A 900 2.36 18.52 -19.50
CA LEU A 900 2.84 17.44 -18.64
C LEU A 900 4.37 17.28 -18.77
N ARG A 901 5.03 16.93 -17.66
CA ARG A 901 6.48 16.72 -17.62
C ARG A 901 6.79 15.27 -17.26
N ALA A 902 7.74 14.66 -17.96
CA ALA A 902 8.14 13.27 -17.71
C ALA A 902 8.60 13.03 -16.26
N GLU A 903 9.27 14.03 -15.66
CA GLU A 903 9.70 14.01 -14.25
C GLU A 903 8.54 13.81 -13.26
N TRP A 904 7.29 14.16 -13.60
CA TRP A 904 6.13 13.95 -12.73
C TRP A 904 5.73 12.47 -12.59
N PHE A 905 6.27 11.59 -13.44
CA PHE A 905 6.01 10.16 -13.43
C PHE A 905 7.26 9.33 -13.08
N ALA A 906 8.36 9.99 -12.71
CA ALA A 906 9.61 9.31 -12.33
C ALA A 906 9.43 8.41 -11.11
N ALA A 907 8.61 8.83 -10.13
CA ALA A 907 8.27 8.01 -8.97
C ALA A 907 7.42 6.78 -9.35
N HIS A 908 6.53 6.88 -10.36
CA HIS A 908 5.78 5.72 -10.88
C HIS A 908 6.68 4.73 -11.59
N LEU A 909 7.64 5.21 -12.39
CA LEU A 909 8.65 4.37 -13.04
C LEU A 909 9.52 3.64 -12.01
N GLU A 910 9.99 4.33 -10.97
CA GLU A 910 10.80 3.71 -9.92
C GLU A 910 9.99 2.73 -9.06
N PHE A 911 8.71 3.02 -8.80
CA PHE A 911 7.81 2.10 -8.11
C PHE A 911 7.53 0.82 -8.91
N ARG A 912 7.26 0.95 -10.21
CA ARG A 912 6.96 -0.17 -11.11
C ARG A 912 8.19 -1.00 -11.45
N PHE A 913 9.32 -0.33 -11.70
CA PHE A 913 10.56 -0.90 -12.20
C PHE A 913 11.75 -0.52 -11.31
N PRO A 914 11.74 -0.93 -10.03
CA PRO A 914 12.74 -0.49 -9.07
C PRO A 914 14.15 -0.88 -9.51
N LYS A 915 15.10 0.04 -9.28
CA LYS A 915 16.51 -0.22 -9.52
C LYS A 915 17.02 -1.29 -8.56
N VAL A 916 17.68 -2.30 -9.12
CA VAL A 916 18.31 -3.39 -8.37
C VAL A 916 19.74 -3.01 -8.01
N GLY A 917 20.47 -2.42 -8.95
CA GLY A 917 21.85 -2.03 -8.76
C GLY A 917 22.54 -1.59 -10.03
N ASP A 918 23.77 -1.15 -9.89
CA ASP A 918 24.61 -0.67 -10.98
C ASP A 918 26.09 -0.97 -10.72
N TYR A 919 26.90 -0.93 -11.77
CA TYR A 919 28.34 -0.74 -11.64
C TYR A 919 28.90 -0.07 -12.89
N ALA A 920 30.09 0.53 -12.77
CA ALA A 920 30.79 1.15 -13.87
C ALA A 920 32.23 0.62 -13.96
N VAL A 921 32.69 0.35 -15.18
CA VAL A 921 34.08 -0.05 -15.44
C VAL A 921 34.52 0.45 -16.81
N ASN A 922 35.72 1.06 -16.89
CA ASN A 922 36.30 1.58 -18.13
C ASN A 922 35.37 2.50 -18.95
N GLY A 923 34.53 3.31 -18.27
CA GLY A 923 33.58 4.21 -18.93
C GLY A 923 32.32 3.53 -19.48
N ILE A 924 32.12 2.24 -19.17
CA ILE A 924 30.91 1.48 -19.47
C ILE A 924 30.12 1.35 -18.17
N GLU A 925 28.88 1.81 -18.20
CA GLU A 925 27.96 1.74 -17.06
C GLU A 925 26.90 0.68 -17.32
N LEU A 926 26.68 -0.20 -16.35
CA LEU A 926 25.62 -1.20 -16.36
C LEU A 926 24.62 -0.86 -15.25
N GLU A 927 23.34 -0.79 -15.60
CA GLU A 927 22.22 -0.69 -14.67
C GLU A 927 21.30 -1.91 -14.80
N LEU A 928 20.90 -2.47 -13.66
CA LEU A 928 19.88 -3.51 -13.57
C LEU A 928 18.60 -2.94 -12.93
N ARG A 929 17.47 -3.16 -13.58
CA ARG A 929 16.13 -2.85 -13.07
C ARG A 929 15.26 -4.10 -13.10
N GLN A 930 14.33 -4.19 -12.16
CA GLN A 930 13.24 -5.16 -12.30
C GLN A 930 12.41 -4.83 -13.55
N ALA A 931 11.95 -5.87 -14.23
CA ALA A 931 11.08 -5.77 -15.39
C ALA A 931 9.82 -6.61 -15.16
N LEU A 932 8.79 -6.38 -15.96
CA LEU A 932 7.52 -7.10 -15.83
C LEU A 932 7.64 -8.51 -16.40
N GLU A 933 6.92 -9.44 -15.80
CA GLU A 933 6.81 -10.82 -16.28
C GLU A 933 5.36 -11.29 -16.06
N PRO A 934 4.66 -11.77 -17.10
CA PRO A 934 3.29 -12.24 -16.94
C PRO A 934 3.28 -13.54 -16.14
N TRP A 935 2.46 -13.60 -15.09
CA TRP A 935 2.22 -14.85 -14.38
C TRP A 935 0.97 -15.51 -14.91
N HIS A 936 1.14 -16.68 -15.51
CA HIS A 936 0.02 -17.39 -16.11
C HIS A 936 -0.71 -18.25 -15.08
N VAL A 937 -2.03 -18.22 -15.14
CA VAL A 937 -2.87 -19.22 -14.48
C VAL A 937 -2.68 -20.55 -15.22
N LEU A 938 -2.34 -21.60 -14.48
CA LEU A 938 -2.10 -22.95 -14.97
C LEU A 938 -3.40 -23.74 -15.16
N GLY A 939 -3.25 -24.98 -15.62
CA GLY A 939 -4.36 -25.92 -15.76
C GLY A 939 -5.12 -26.16 -14.46
N GLU A 940 -6.37 -26.59 -14.62
CA GLU A 940 -7.27 -26.92 -13.51
C GLU A 940 -6.78 -28.13 -12.70
N GLU A 941 -6.82 -28.03 -11.37
CA GLU A 941 -6.55 -29.12 -10.44
C GLU A 941 -7.79 -29.38 -9.55
N GLY A 942 -8.07 -30.65 -9.27
CA GLY A 942 -9.16 -31.02 -8.39
C GLY A 942 -8.79 -30.80 -6.92
N ALA A 943 -9.60 -30.04 -6.19
CA ALA A 943 -9.53 -29.87 -4.75
C ALA A 943 -10.81 -30.39 -4.07
N ALA A 944 -10.76 -30.67 -2.76
CA ALA A 944 -11.95 -31.02 -2.01
C ALA A 944 -12.94 -29.84 -2.04
N GLY A 945 -14.07 -30.01 -2.72
CA GLY A 945 -15.11 -28.97 -2.83
C GLY A 945 -15.01 -28.06 -4.06
N GLY A 946 -14.07 -28.25 -4.98
CA GLY A 946 -14.03 -27.45 -6.22
C GLY A 946 -12.77 -27.63 -7.07
N THR A 947 -12.65 -26.80 -8.10
CA THR A 947 -11.47 -26.73 -8.96
C THR A 947 -10.61 -25.53 -8.56
N VAL A 948 -9.32 -25.74 -8.36
CA VAL A 948 -8.34 -24.67 -8.12
C VAL A 948 -7.45 -24.50 -9.35
N ARG A 949 -6.90 -23.31 -9.54
CA ARG A 949 -5.90 -23.05 -10.58
C ARG A 949 -4.71 -22.35 -9.94
N TYR A 950 -3.52 -22.90 -10.14
CA TYR A 950 -2.28 -22.29 -9.66
C TYR A 950 -1.85 -21.14 -10.57
N VAL A 951 -1.20 -20.13 -10.00
CA VAL A 951 -0.51 -19.08 -10.75
C VAL A 951 0.98 -19.40 -10.74
N ASP A 952 1.61 -19.44 -11.92
CA ASP A 952 3.05 -19.65 -12.02
C ASP A 952 3.82 -18.33 -11.83
N SER A 953 4.19 -18.05 -10.58
CA SER A 953 5.03 -16.92 -10.20
C SER A 953 6.52 -17.28 -10.05
N SER A 954 6.95 -18.40 -10.63
CA SER A 954 8.35 -18.87 -10.54
C SER A 954 9.33 -18.13 -11.46
N LEU A 955 8.80 -17.38 -12.43
CA LEU A 955 9.57 -16.64 -13.41
C LEU A 955 9.65 -15.17 -13.04
N GLU A 956 10.84 -14.61 -13.24
CA GLU A 956 11.12 -13.20 -13.09
C GLU A 956 11.88 -12.68 -14.30
N ARG A 957 11.90 -11.36 -14.44
CA ARG A 957 12.61 -10.65 -15.50
C ARG A 957 13.37 -9.46 -14.93
N LEU A 958 14.60 -9.30 -15.40
CA LEU A 958 15.37 -8.07 -15.23
C LEU A 958 15.57 -7.39 -16.59
N GLN A 959 15.60 -6.06 -16.59
CA GLN A 959 16.19 -5.30 -17.68
C GLN A 959 17.64 -4.99 -17.32
N VAL A 960 18.54 -5.21 -18.28
CA VAL A 960 19.87 -4.63 -18.26
C VAL A 960 19.95 -3.48 -19.23
N LYS A 961 20.51 -2.35 -18.77
CA LYS A 961 20.84 -1.19 -19.59
C LYS A 961 22.34 -0.95 -19.52
N LEU A 962 22.97 -0.77 -20.68
CA LEU A 962 24.39 -0.44 -20.81
C LEU A 962 24.54 0.93 -21.46
N THR A 963 25.41 1.77 -20.91
CA THR A 963 25.77 3.07 -21.49
C THR A 963 27.28 3.13 -21.71
N GLY A 964 27.70 3.70 -22.83
CA GLY A 964 29.11 3.85 -23.20
C GLY A 964 29.76 2.58 -23.74
N LEU A 965 28.99 1.55 -24.14
CA LEU A 965 29.50 0.26 -24.63
C LEU A 965 29.98 0.32 -26.10
N PRO A 966 31.25 -0.03 -26.39
CA PRO A 966 31.69 -0.34 -27.76
C PRO A 966 31.32 -1.78 -28.17
N PRO A 967 30.24 -2.01 -28.95
CA PRO A 967 29.69 -3.35 -29.20
C PRO A 967 30.61 -4.26 -30.04
N GLN A 968 31.59 -3.68 -30.75
CA GLN A 968 32.56 -4.43 -31.56
C GLN A 968 33.64 -5.13 -30.72
N ARG A 969 33.78 -4.77 -29.44
CA ARG A 969 34.82 -5.30 -28.54
C ARG A 969 34.23 -5.96 -27.32
N TYR A 970 33.16 -5.41 -26.76
CA TYR A 970 32.62 -5.86 -25.50
C TYR A 970 31.29 -6.57 -25.69
N LEU A 971 31.12 -7.66 -24.94
CA LEU A 971 29.91 -8.46 -24.90
C LEU A 971 29.45 -8.55 -23.45
N LEU A 972 28.14 -8.45 -23.21
CA LEU A 972 27.57 -8.78 -21.92
C LEU A 972 27.11 -10.25 -21.92
N THR A 973 27.48 -11.00 -20.90
CA THR A 973 26.94 -12.34 -20.67
C THR A 973 26.24 -12.42 -19.31
N CYS A 974 25.16 -13.19 -19.22
CA CYS A 974 24.51 -13.58 -17.97
C CYS A 974 24.66 -15.09 -17.79
N ASN A 975 25.25 -15.55 -16.69
CA ASN A 975 25.58 -16.95 -16.44
C ASN A 975 26.37 -17.60 -17.60
N GLY A 976 27.26 -16.82 -18.23
CA GLY A 976 28.06 -17.25 -19.38
C GLY A 976 27.34 -17.26 -20.73
N ILE A 977 26.03 -16.97 -20.76
CA ILE A 977 25.23 -16.89 -21.99
C ILE A 977 25.14 -15.44 -22.47
N PRO A 978 25.38 -15.14 -23.76
CA PRO A 978 25.27 -13.78 -24.29
C PRO A 978 23.89 -13.17 -24.10
N VAL A 979 23.88 -11.91 -23.67
CA VAL A 979 22.65 -11.12 -23.60
C VAL A 979 22.41 -10.45 -24.96
N PRO A 980 21.22 -10.59 -25.58
CA PRO A 980 20.92 -10.02 -26.90
C PRO A 980 20.63 -8.52 -26.80
N LEU A 981 21.70 -7.73 -26.61
CA LEU A 981 21.64 -6.28 -26.46
C LEU A 981 21.09 -5.59 -27.71
N GLN A 982 20.03 -4.79 -27.53
CA GLN A 982 19.40 -3.99 -28.57
C GLN A 982 19.78 -2.51 -28.43
N PRO A 983 20.11 -1.81 -29.53
CA PRO A 983 20.43 -0.38 -29.47
C PRO A 983 19.18 0.45 -29.15
N THR A 984 19.31 1.46 -28.30
CA THR A 984 18.20 2.36 -27.93
C THR A 984 18.00 3.52 -28.91
N GLY A 985 18.85 3.62 -29.93
CA GLY A 985 18.96 4.79 -30.81
C GLY A 985 19.96 5.85 -30.34
N ARG A 986 20.47 5.74 -29.10
CA ARG A 986 21.59 6.55 -28.60
C ARG A 986 22.92 5.80 -28.79
N VAL A 987 23.94 6.50 -29.26
CA VAL A 987 25.25 5.89 -29.54
C VAL A 987 25.86 5.34 -28.25
N GLY A 988 26.18 4.05 -28.24
CA GLY A 988 26.78 3.37 -27.10
C GLY A 988 25.78 2.98 -26.00
N GLU A 989 24.49 3.16 -26.21
CA GLU A 989 23.43 2.77 -25.26
C GLU A 989 22.66 1.55 -25.78
N PHE A 990 22.53 0.53 -24.93
CA PHE A 990 21.89 -0.73 -25.26
C PHE A 990 21.00 -1.24 -24.12
N VAL A 991 19.96 -2.00 -24.46
CA VAL A 991 19.03 -2.60 -23.51
C VAL A 991 18.71 -4.05 -23.88
N ALA A 992 18.44 -4.89 -22.88
CA ALA A 992 17.90 -6.23 -23.09
C ALA A 992 17.15 -6.72 -21.85
N GLY A 993 16.25 -7.69 -22.05
CA GLY A 993 15.64 -8.47 -20.99
C GLY A 993 16.46 -9.71 -20.65
N VAL A 994 16.46 -10.10 -19.37
CA VAL A 994 16.91 -11.41 -18.90
C VAL A 994 15.76 -12.04 -18.13
N ARG A 995 15.18 -13.09 -18.70
CA ARG A 995 14.11 -13.89 -18.11
C ARG A 995 14.69 -15.18 -17.53
N PHE A 996 14.29 -15.51 -16.32
CA PHE A 996 14.88 -16.62 -15.58
C PHE A 996 13.91 -17.22 -14.57
N ARG A 997 14.15 -18.49 -14.20
CA ARG A 997 13.49 -19.13 -13.06
C ARG A 997 14.14 -18.67 -11.76
N ALA A 998 13.36 -17.99 -10.92
CA ALA A 998 13.79 -17.41 -9.67
C ALA A 998 13.69 -18.40 -8.48
N TRP A 999 12.64 -19.24 -8.47
CA TRP A 999 12.43 -20.30 -7.47
C TRP A 999 11.71 -21.50 -8.10
N GLN A 1000 11.66 -22.64 -7.41
CA GLN A 1000 11.12 -23.90 -7.96
C GLN A 1000 9.86 -24.36 -7.19
N PRO A 1001 8.65 -24.02 -7.65
CA PRO A 1001 7.42 -24.62 -7.12
C PRO A 1001 7.25 -26.07 -7.56
N ALA A 1002 6.36 -26.78 -6.84
CA ALA A 1002 5.87 -28.09 -7.26
C ALA A 1002 5.08 -28.02 -8.58
N ASN A 1003 4.28 -26.97 -8.77
CA ASN A 1003 3.48 -26.72 -9.97
C ASN A 1003 3.98 -25.46 -10.70
N CYS A 1004 4.58 -25.64 -11.87
CA CYS A 1004 4.98 -24.56 -12.79
C CYS A 1004 5.10 -25.06 -14.23
N LEU A 1005 5.21 -24.12 -15.16
CA LEU A 1005 5.62 -24.40 -16.54
C LEU A 1005 7.06 -24.92 -16.56
N GLN A 1006 7.30 -26.00 -17.30
CA GLN A 1006 8.61 -26.67 -17.44
C GLN A 1006 9.30 -27.01 -16.10
N PRO A 1007 8.70 -27.90 -15.28
CA PRO A 1007 9.13 -28.15 -13.89
C PRO A 1007 10.52 -28.80 -13.75
N THR A 1008 11.11 -29.30 -14.84
CA THR A 1008 12.45 -29.91 -14.84
C THR A 1008 13.60 -28.90 -14.95
N ILE A 1009 13.30 -27.64 -15.27
CA ILE A 1009 14.31 -26.59 -15.43
C ILE A 1009 14.58 -26.00 -14.04
N PRO A 1010 15.82 -26.04 -13.51
CA PRO A 1010 16.12 -25.56 -12.16
C PRO A 1010 16.11 -24.03 -12.04
N VAL A 1011 16.34 -23.54 -10.82
CA VAL A 1011 16.57 -22.12 -10.52
C VAL A 1011 17.89 -21.65 -11.13
N HIS A 1012 17.90 -20.44 -11.70
CA HIS A 1012 19.10 -19.87 -12.36
C HIS A 1012 19.89 -18.91 -11.46
N ALA A 1013 19.35 -18.54 -10.29
CA ALA A 1013 20.01 -17.65 -9.36
C ALA A 1013 21.20 -18.34 -8.65
N PRO A 1014 22.30 -17.62 -8.33
CA PRO A 1014 22.51 -16.20 -8.63
C PRO A 1014 22.76 -15.95 -10.12
N LEU A 1015 22.31 -14.79 -10.60
CA LEU A 1015 22.64 -14.31 -11.94
C LEU A 1015 24.00 -13.61 -11.89
N VAL A 1016 24.94 -14.04 -12.72
CA VAL A 1016 26.28 -13.47 -12.85
C VAL A 1016 26.37 -12.72 -14.16
N PHE A 1017 26.50 -11.40 -14.10
CA PHE A 1017 26.68 -10.54 -15.26
C PHE A 1017 28.15 -10.22 -15.46
N ASP A 1018 28.70 -10.59 -16.61
CA ASP A 1018 30.09 -10.39 -16.99
C ASP A 1018 30.19 -9.46 -18.21
N LEU A 1019 30.96 -8.38 -18.08
CA LEU A 1019 31.35 -7.55 -19.22
C LEU A 1019 32.64 -8.11 -19.83
N LEU A 1020 32.47 -8.95 -20.84
CA LEU A 1020 33.54 -9.68 -21.52
C LEU A 1020 34.24 -8.80 -22.56
N ASP A 1021 35.56 -8.64 -22.43
CA ASP A 1021 36.42 -8.14 -23.51
C ASP A 1021 36.71 -9.30 -24.47
N THR A 1022 36.13 -9.25 -25.67
CA THR A 1022 36.30 -10.31 -26.68
C THR A 1022 37.73 -10.37 -27.25
N TRP A 1023 38.50 -9.29 -27.16
CA TRP A 1023 39.89 -9.28 -27.64
C TRP A 1023 40.84 -9.91 -26.63
N MET A 1024 40.60 -9.64 -25.34
CA MET A 1024 41.42 -10.18 -24.25
C MET A 1024 40.88 -11.50 -23.67
N GLN A 1025 39.67 -11.90 -24.07
CA GLN A 1025 38.97 -13.09 -23.61
C GLN A 1025 38.84 -13.15 -22.09
N ARG A 1026 38.50 -12.03 -21.45
CA ARG A 1026 38.36 -11.94 -19.99
C ARG A 1026 37.28 -10.94 -19.60
N SER A 1027 36.68 -11.15 -18.45
CA SER A 1027 35.80 -10.16 -17.83
C SER A 1027 36.62 -8.92 -17.43
N LEU A 1028 36.10 -7.73 -17.75
CA LEU A 1028 36.62 -6.46 -17.22
C LEU A 1028 36.08 -6.16 -15.82
N GLY A 1029 34.97 -6.78 -15.47
CA GLY A 1029 34.17 -6.50 -14.29
C GLY A 1029 32.76 -7.05 -14.49
N GLY A 1030 31.97 -7.00 -13.43
CA GLY A 1030 30.64 -7.58 -13.43
C GLY A 1030 29.99 -7.49 -12.07
N CYS A 1031 28.75 -7.99 -12.00
CA CYS A 1031 27.94 -7.98 -10.79
C CYS A 1031 27.17 -9.29 -10.65
N GLN A 1032 26.73 -9.56 -9.42
CA GLN A 1032 25.84 -10.68 -9.12
C GLN A 1032 24.50 -10.18 -8.58
N TYR A 1033 23.44 -10.88 -8.97
CA TYR A 1033 22.10 -10.68 -8.46
C TYR A 1033 21.55 -11.98 -7.86
N HIS A 1034 20.99 -11.89 -6.66
CA HIS A 1034 20.39 -13.00 -5.94
C HIS A 1034 18.88 -12.84 -5.83
N VAL A 1035 18.14 -13.95 -5.90
CA VAL A 1035 16.68 -13.95 -5.69
C VAL A 1035 16.33 -13.92 -4.20
N ALA A 1036 17.13 -14.59 -3.37
CA ALA A 1036 17.02 -14.61 -1.91
C ALA A 1036 18.30 -14.04 -1.28
N HIS A 1037 18.30 -13.88 0.04
CA HIS A 1037 19.48 -13.39 0.74
C HIS A 1037 20.69 -14.32 0.51
N PRO A 1038 21.86 -13.82 0.04
CA PRO A 1038 22.99 -14.65 -0.35
C PRO A 1038 23.59 -15.48 0.79
N GLY A 1039 23.45 -15.01 2.04
CA GLY A 1039 23.86 -15.76 3.23
C GLY A 1039 22.92 -16.91 3.63
N GLY A 1040 21.85 -17.18 2.87
CA GLY A 1040 20.89 -18.25 3.18
C GLY A 1040 19.82 -17.89 4.22
N ARG A 1041 19.68 -16.60 4.55
CA ARG A 1041 18.62 -16.10 5.42
C ARG A 1041 17.28 -16.18 4.68
N ASN A 1042 16.35 -16.95 5.23
CA ASN A 1042 14.98 -17.03 4.73
C ASN A 1042 14.08 -16.24 5.67
N TYR A 1043 13.48 -15.16 5.17
CA TYR A 1043 12.50 -14.40 5.92
C TYR A 1043 11.17 -15.14 5.91
N GLU A 1044 10.57 -15.32 7.09
CA GLU A 1044 9.23 -15.91 7.23
C GLU A 1044 8.13 -14.84 7.25
N THR A 1045 8.50 -13.58 7.53
CA THR A 1045 7.58 -12.44 7.64
C THR A 1045 7.82 -11.42 6.54
N LEU A 1046 6.76 -10.69 6.19
CA LEU A 1046 6.87 -9.52 5.32
C LEU A 1046 7.67 -8.40 6.02
N PRO A 1047 8.32 -7.51 5.26
CA PRO A 1047 8.98 -6.33 5.83
C PRO A 1047 8.00 -5.47 6.64
N VAL A 1048 8.43 -4.99 7.80
CA VAL A 1048 7.57 -4.16 8.69
C VAL A 1048 7.45 -2.71 8.21
N ASN A 1049 8.37 -2.25 7.35
CA ASN A 1049 8.35 -0.91 6.76
C ASN A 1049 9.21 -0.82 5.48
N ALA A 1050 9.16 0.35 4.82
CA ALA A 1050 9.89 0.62 3.59
C ALA A 1050 11.41 0.53 3.73
N ASN A 1051 11.97 0.88 4.89
CA ASN A 1051 13.42 0.82 5.16
C ASN A 1051 13.91 -0.63 5.19
N GLU A 1052 13.19 -1.52 5.89
CA GLU A 1052 13.50 -2.94 5.88
C GLU A 1052 13.35 -3.53 4.47
N ALA A 1053 12.25 -3.22 3.78
CA ALA A 1053 12.01 -3.68 2.41
C ALA A 1053 13.15 -3.25 1.46
N GLU A 1054 13.61 -2.01 1.56
CA GLU A 1054 14.77 -1.53 0.82
C GLU A 1054 16.05 -2.28 1.16
N SER A 1055 16.36 -2.46 2.45
CA SER A 1055 17.56 -3.18 2.88
C SER A 1055 17.60 -4.62 2.34
N ARG A 1056 16.46 -5.33 2.32
CA ARG A 1056 16.33 -6.67 1.75
C ARG A 1056 16.61 -6.68 0.24
N ARG A 1057 16.16 -5.66 -0.50
CA ARG A 1057 16.48 -5.52 -1.93
C ARG A 1057 17.96 -5.25 -2.16
N MET A 1058 18.57 -4.37 -1.38
CA MET A 1058 19.98 -4.01 -1.51
C MET A 1058 20.92 -5.17 -1.20
N ALA A 1059 20.60 -6.00 -0.19
CA ALA A 1059 21.39 -7.17 0.18
C ALA A 1059 21.50 -8.24 -0.92
N ARG A 1060 20.66 -8.16 -1.96
CA ARG A 1060 20.59 -9.11 -3.07
C ARG A 1060 21.46 -8.74 -4.27
N PHE A 1061 22.13 -7.58 -4.27
CA PHE A 1061 22.95 -7.13 -5.39
C PHE A 1061 24.39 -6.87 -4.98
N PHE A 1062 25.33 -7.52 -5.65
CA PHE A 1062 26.77 -7.37 -5.42
C PHE A 1062 27.49 -6.81 -6.64
N ARG A 1063 28.32 -5.77 -6.45
CA ARG A 1063 29.22 -5.19 -7.47
C ARG A 1063 30.52 -5.99 -7.67
N ILE A 1064 30.50 -7.25 -7.26
CA ILE A 1064 31.61 -8.20 -7.28
C ILE A 1064 31.09 -9.57 -7.74
N GLY A 1065 31.98 -10.56 -7.84
CA GLY A 1065 31.60 -11.93 -8.19
C GLY A 1065 31.50 -12.22 -9.69
N HIS A 1066 32.07 -11.36 -10.52
CA HIS A 1066 32.27 -11.60 -11.96
C HIS A 1066 33.26 -12.76 -12.18
N THR A 1067 33.17 -13.43 -13.33
CA THR A 1067 33.93 -14.65 -13.58
C THR A 1067 35.42 -14.34 -13.81
N PRO A 1068 36.34 -14.92 -13.01
CA PRO A 1068 37.77 -14.63 -13.13
C PRO A 1068 38.43 -15.42 -14.26
N GLY A 1069 39.54 -14.89 -14.78
CA GLY A 1069 40.39 -15.60 -15.74
C GLY A 1069 39.93 -15.46 -17.20
N LYS A 1070 40.34 -16.42 -18.03
CA LYS A 1070 39.99 -16.44 -19.45
C LYS A 1070 38.63 -17.09 -19.66
N LEU A 1071 37.80 -16.48 -20.49
CA LEU A 1071 36.47 -16.95 -20.85
C LEU A 1071 36.40 -17.26 -22.34
N PRO A 1072 35.74 -18.36 -22.75
CA PRO A 1072 35.41 -18.56 -24.15
C PRO A 1072 34.53 -17.41 -24.65
N ILE A 1073 34.60 -17.09 -25.94
CA ILE A 1073 33.72 -16.09 -26.57
C ILE A 1073 32.49 -16.85 -27.10
N PRO A 1074 31.35 -16.81 -26.40
CA PRO A 1074 30.11 -17.41 -26.88
C PRO A 1074 29.54 -16.66 -28.09
N ASN A 1075 28.78 -17.37 -28.92
CA ASN A 1075 27.99 -16.76 -30.00
C ASN A 1075 26.66 -16.25 -29.45
N VAL A 1076 26.22 -15.08 -29.92
CA VAL A 1076 24.90 -14.54 -29.59
C VAL A 1076 23.84 -15.36 -30.33
N GLU A 1077 22.94 -16.00 -29.59
CA GLU A 1077 21.75 -16.65 -30.13
C GLU A 1077 20.53 -15.75 -29.88
N THR A 1078 19.81 -15.39 -30.92
CA THR A 1078 18.58 -14.59 -30.83
C THR A 1078 17.36 -15.49 -31.02
N ASN A 1079 16.29 -15.24 -30.26
CA ASN A 1079 14.99 -15.86 -30.47
C ASN A 1079 14.19 -15.02 -31.46
N ASP A 1080 13.61 -15.63 -32.50
CA ASP A 1080 12.81 -14.89 -33.48
C ASP A 1080 11.54 -14.27 -32.87
N GLU A 1081 10.97 -14.92 -31.83
CA GLU A 1081 9.78 -14.42 -31.13
C GLU A 1081 10.10 -13.45 -29.99
N LEU A 1082 11.30 -13.54 -29.40
CA LEU A 1082 11.74 -12.72 -28.27
C LEU A 1082 13.18 -12.20 -28.50
N PRO A 1083 13.43 -11.43 -29.57
CA PRO A 1083 14.79 -11.03 -29.96
C PRO A 1083 15.49 -10.09 -28.96
N MET A 1084 14.74 -9.47 -28.04
CA MET A 1084 15.26 -8.53 -27.04
C MET A 1084 15.51 -9.19 -25.67
N THR A 1085 15.12 -10.47 -25.51
CA THR A 1085 15.16 -11.16 -24.22
C THR A 1085 16.02 -12.42 -24.27
N LEU A 1086 16.98 -12.51 -23.36
CA LEU A 1086 17.62 -13.78 -23.00
C LEU A 1086 16.69 -14.57 -22.06
N ASP A 1087 16.10 -15.66 -22.55
CA ASP A 1087 15.37 -16.61 -21.71
C ASP A 1087 16.31 -17.75 -21.28
N LEU A 1088 16.81 -17.68 -20.04
CA LEU A 1088 17.79 -18.64 -19.52
C LEU A 1088 17.27 -20.07 -19.47
N ARG A 1089 15.94 -20.28 -19.49
CA ARG A 1089 15.33 -21.60 -19.47
C ARG A 1089 15.64 -22.44 -20.71
N ARG A 1090 16.22 -21.83 -21.75
CA ARG A 1090 16.66 -22.52 -22.97
C ARG A 1090 18.05 -23.15 -22.86
N PHE A 1091 18.80 -22.89 -21.79
CA PHE A 1091 20.22 -23.23 -21.65
C PHE A 1091 20.52 -24.15 -20.47
#